data_AF-I8ZUE3-F1
#
_entry.id   AF-I8ZUE3-F1
#
_cell.length_a   1.000
_cell.length_b   1.000
_cell.length_c   1.000
_cell.angle_alpha   90.00
_cell.angle_beta   90.00
_cell.angle_gamma   90.00
#
_symmetry.space_group_name_H-M   'P 1'
#
loop_
_entity.id
_entity.type
_entity.pdbx_description
1 polymer ?
#
loop_
_entity_poly.entity_id
_entity_poly.type
_entity_poly.pdbx_seq_one_letter_code
_entity_poly.pdbx_strand_id
1 'polypeptide(L)'
;MGYQLGIDIGSANTIVAVADGGWPRVLELGGQRRLPSVVYAPPAGGLQFARAAARRAQADPDRAGTDLLRRLGEGGPILLGGAAYSREGLLARLVAHLVALAADQLGGPPDQVVVTFPTFWSAGRRETFADAITQLSGLELPVVALPAADAMGTLLARASVTQTVDLVGWYDLGAGFLDTAILSFSPFGFQLVGAPAGLRHGAGLDLDELLVDRVLAAAGAVPARLDRADAATRTALARLRREATQAKEVLAEEDEVDLAVELPGVDTLVTLTRGELETLAGPIIDDTVETFRRALRSVPAGPADLSRILLSGGVAHLPLVPLRLRAAFPEIGRIEHRSDADVAMGAALIAADLADRSARAGGAVFGGPPAAAGVGGAFAGAVEEPHDVTAVIRPPDASSLTSLPPFLSGGGTPPPGAGAGAGGWADEDGATVATEASDRGSWGPHGAPRDATGPGEATVLTPDAGHGHAAAGQPGWSGSGVPGQPAVGAAAGAYAAAESAAEAGLLPADGPDLPAGAAPGPSGSHRAGEGDGGGIFGSRRVMVAAAIIAVLFVAIGTTAGVVLTGRDSGSGADSVASVGPFPTTDPIPPSSSPTTAPAPAANLIRVAGSSEVAPITETAYNEFRQTQRNVTVSIEATSTEDGFAALCSGKAELADASFELTPGILADPGCAKKVVGFEVAHHTLPIVVNPQNTWLRCLSLKQVKQIWGADSSVTRWNQIDRSFPDEPIAFVGPPRNSVQAEVFNATISDASDRSRAYRQVDLSGVANDVAVDRSAIGFLDYPTFETFGERLRGVEINNGEGCVAPTQVAVGTGLYLPLCKPLFVYARTDALRQPATAAFLRYFLENGRKIAFDAHYVPRSDDTVGENVARLEKLTTGVGPVPA
;
A
#
# COMPACT_ATOMS: atom_id res chain seq x y z
N MET A 1 -3.09 17.19 -24.01
CA MET A 1 -3.20 16.01 -23.12
C MET A 1 -3.25 16.57 -21.71
N GLY A 2 -4.07 15.99 -20.84
CA GLY A 2 -4.03 16.32 -19.41
C GLY A 2 -2.77 15.74 -18.77
N TYR A 3 -2.61 15.98 -17.47
CA TYR A 3 -1.48 15.50 -16.69
C TYR A 3 -1.95 15.04 -15.30
N GLN A 4 -1.17 14.17 -14.68
CA GLN A 4 -1.50 13.58 -13.39
C GLN A 4 -0.39 13.88 -12.37
N LEU A 5 -0.77 14.10 -11.12
CA LEU A 5 0.09 14.71 -10.10
C LEU A 5 0.35 13.73 -8.96
N GLY A 6 1.62 13.45 -8.66
CA GLY A 6 2.06 12.77 -7.45
C GLY A 6 2.57 13.79 -6.43
N ILE A 7 2.05 13.74 -5.21
CA ILE A 7 2.51 14.58 -4.10
C ILE A 7 3.03 13.67 -3.00
N ASP A 8 4.33 13.74 -2.74
CA ASP A 8 4.93 13.14 -1.56
C ASP A 8 5.02 14.17 -0.43
N ILE A 9 4.33 13.91 0.69
CA ILE A 9 4.36 14.79 1.86
C ILE A 9 5.25 14.15 2.92
N GLY A 10 6.39 14.77 3.21
CA GLY A 10 7.18 14.50 4.41
C GLY A 10 6.85 15.47 5.58
N SER A 11 7.51 15.26 6.72
CA SER A 11 7.41 16.15 7.89
C SER A 11 8.12 17.51 7.73
N ALA A 12 9.14 17.58 6.86
CA ALA A 12 9.98 18.77 6.67
C ALA A 12 10.05 19.25 5.21
N ASN A 13 10.00 18.33 4.24
CA ASN A 13 9.93 18.64 2.82
C ASN A 13 8.79 17.85 2.15
N THR A 14 8.19 18.47 1.14
CA THR A 14 7.16 17.93 0.26
C THR A 14 7.67 18.01 -1.18
N ILE A 15 7.48 16.96 -1.97
CA ILE A 15 7.91 16.88 -3.36
C ILE A 15 6.68 16.68 -4.23
N VAL A 16 6.64 17.39 -5.36
CA VAL A 16 5.58 17.25 -6.36
C VAL A 16 6.20 16.71 -7.64
N ALA A 17 5.58 15.70 -8.23
CA ALA A 17 5.95 15.14 -9.53
C ALA A 17 4.73 15.06 -10.45
N VAL A 18 5.00 15.03 -11.75
CA VAL A 18 3.99 14.99 -12.80
C VAL A 18 4.28 13.84 -13.77
N ALA A 19 3.21 13.17 -14.20
CA ALA A 19 3.15 12.31 -15.37
C ALA A 19 2.29 12.98 -16.44
N ASP A 20 2.77 12.99 -17.68
CA ASP A 20 2.18 13.68 -18.83
C ASP A 20 2.21 12.79 -20.10
N GLY A 21 2.11 11.47 -19.89
CA GLY A 21 2.28 10.42 -20.91
C GLY A 21 3.73 9.95 -21.11
N GLY A 22 4.70 10.61 -20.46
CA GLY A 22 6.11 10.18 -20.42
C GLY A 22 6.52 9.53 -19.08
N TRP A 23 7.82 9.31 -18.91
CA TRP A 23 8.42 8.96 -17.62
C TRP A 23 8.19 10.11 -16.61
N PRO A 24 7.82 9.83 -15.34
CA PRO A 24 7.47 10.86 -14.36
C PRO A 24 8.67 11.76 -14.07
N ARG A 25 8.37 13.03 -13.75
CA ARG A 25 9.38 14.06 -13.49
C ARG A 25 8.97 14.94 -12.32
N VAL A 26 9.95 15.38 -11.52
CA VAL A 26 9.72 16.39 -10.47
C VAL A 26 9.23 17.69 -11.10
N LEU A 27 8.17 18.26 -10.53
CA LEU A 27 7.63 19.55 -10.91
C LEU A 27 8.22 20.64 -10.00
N GLU A 28 9.08 21.48 -10.58
CA GLU A 28 9.72 22.57 -9.84
C GLU A 28 8.76 23.75 -9.63
N LEU A 29 8.05 23.75 -8.49
CA LEU A 29 7.14 24.82 -8.10
C LEU A 29 7.91 25.95 -7.41
N GLY A 30 7.67 27.21 -7.79
CA GLY A 30 8.34 28.37 -7.19
C GLY A 30 9.88 28.34 -7.26
N GLY A 31 10.44 27.60 -8.22
CA GLY A 31 11.87 27.37 -8.39
C GLY A 31 12.50 26.44 -7.33
N GLN A 32 11.76 25.44 -6.83
CA GLN A 32 12.27 24.42 -5.91
C GLN A 32 11.76 23.02 -6.24
N ARG A 33 12.63 22.01 -6.12
CA ARG A 33 12.29 20.56 -6.19
C ARG A 33 11.75 20.01 -4.87
N ARG A 34 12.33 20.43 -3.75
CA ARG A 34 11.91 20.11 -2.39
C ARG A 34 11.29 21.38 -1.78
N LEU A 35 10.01 21.31 -1.43
CA LEU A 35 9.23 22.42 -0.89
C LEU A 35 9.11 22.26 0.62
N PRO A 36 9.41 23.28 1.46
CA PRO A 36 9.31 23.12 2.91
C PRO A 36 7.88 22.77 3.35
N SER A 37 7.70 21.76 4.20
CA SER A 37 6.40 21.32 4.73
C SER A 37 5.92 22.24 5.87
N VAL A 38 5.84 23.54 5.55
CA VAL A 38 5.58 24.64 6.48
C VAL A 38 4.32 25.38 6.04
N VAL A 39 3.43 25.64 6.99
CA VAL A 39 2.33 26.59 6.86
C VAL A 39 2.60 27.82 7.70
N TYR A 40 2.08 28.99 7.30
CA TYR A 40 2.17 30.24 8.06
C TYR A 40 0.87 31.01 7.91
N ALA A 41 0.26 31.43 9.01
CA ALA A 41 -0.95 32.25 9.02
C ALA A 41 -0.57 33.73 9.18
N PRO A 42 -0.72 34.62 8.16
CA PRO A 42 -0.37 36.03 8.30
C PRO A 42 -1.29 36.79 9.29
N PRO A 43 -0.88 37.96 9.84
CA PRO A 43 -1.76 38.77 10.69
C PRO A 43 -2.97 39.35 9.95
N ALA A 44 -2.84 39.55 8.63
CA ALA A 44 -3.92 39.99 7.74
C ALA A 44 -4.89 38.86 7.33
N GLY A 45 -4.73 37.66 7.89
CA GLY A 45 -5.51 36.47 7.54
C GLY A 45 -4.97 35.71 6.32
N GLY A 46 -5.72 34.67 5.92
CA GLY A 46 -5.31 33.68 4.94
C GLY A 46 -4.28 32.66 5.50
N LEU A 47 -3.80 31.79 4.63
CA LEU A 47 -2.68 30.88 4.89
C LEU A 47 -1.66 31.00 3.76
N GLN A 48 -0.38 30.91 4.12
CA GLN A 48 0.75 30.78 3.20
C GLN A 48 1.40 29.43 3.45
N PHE A 49 2.02 28.84 2.42
CA PHE A 49 2.65 27.52 2.49
C PHE A 49 4.06 27.55 1.87
N ALA A 50 4.76 26.42 1.97
CA ALA A 50 6.01 26.15 1.26
C ALA A 50 7.05 27.28 1.44
N ARG A 51 7.72 27.70 0.35
CA ARG A 51 8.75 28.74 0.34
C ARG A 51 8.27 30.09 0.87
N ALA A 52 6.97 30.40 0.76
CA ALA A 52 6.42 31.65 1.28
C ALA A 52 6.29 31.61 2.81
N ALA A 53 5.72 30.52 3.34
CA ALA A 53 5.62 30.29 4.78
C ALA A 53 6.99 30.19 5.46
N ALA A 54 7.89 29.37 4.90
CA ALA A 54 9.21 29.14 5.46
C ALA A 54 10.03 30.44 5.63
N ARG A 55 9.91 31.41 4.71
CA ARG A 55 10.55 32.73 4.86
C ARG A 55 9.91 33.59 5.96
N ARG A 56 8.59 33.51 6.16
CA ARG A 56 7.89 34.28 7.21
C ARG A 56 8.14 33.72 8.60
N ALA A 57 8.15 32.40 8.73
CA ALA A 57 8.48 31.66 9.95
C ALA A 57 9.89 31.98 10.52
N GLN A 58 10.79 32.57 9.71
CA GLN A 58 12.11 33.00 10.20
C GLN A 58 12.03 34.20 11.15
N ALA A 59 11.04 35.08 10.98
CA ALA A 59 10.85 36.30 11.76
C ALA A 59 9.68 36.22 12.76
N ASP A 60 8.69 35.37 12.47
CA ASP A 60 7.45 35.20 13.24
C ASP A 60 7.12 33.69 13.37
N PRO A 61 7.87 32.93 14.20
CA PRO A 61 7.75 31.47 14.27
C PRO A 61 6.46 31.01 14.97
N ASP A 62 5.92 31.80 15.91
CA ASP A 62 4.69 31.49 16.68
C ASP A 62 3.44 31.36 15.79
N ARG A 63 3.56 31.78 14.53
CA ARG A 63 2.48 31.88 13.55
C ARG A 63 2.72 30.94 12.36
N ALA A 64 3.69 30.03 12.51
CA ALA A 64 4.03 28.95 11.59
C ALA A 64 3.73 27.56 12.16
N GLY A 65 3.29 26.64 11.31
CA GLY A 65 3.09 25.23 11.62
C GLY A 65 4.06 24.36 10.83
N THR A 66 4.67 23.38 11.50
CA THR A 66 5.67 22.44 10.97
C THR A 66 5.36 21.03 11.47
N ASP A 67 5.98 19.99 10.87
CA ASP A 67 5.86 18.59 11.31
C ASP A 67 4.40 18.08 11.39
N LEU A 68 3.52 18.63 10.56
CA LEU A 68 2.07 18.40 10.65
C LEU A 68 1.69 16.92 10.44
N LEU A 69 2.42 16.22 9.58
CA LEU A 69 2.12 14.85 9.15
C LEU A 69 2.39 13.79 10.23
N ARG A 70 3.57 13.84 10.86
CA ARG A 70 3.93 12.95 11.99
C ARG A 70 2.90 13.03 13.12
N ARG A 71 2.49 14.27 13.37
CA ARG A 71 1.57 14.72 14.42
C ARG A 71 0.08 14.55 14.07
N LEU A 72 -0.27 14.04 12.89
CA LEU A 72 -1.66 13.79 12.48
C LEU A 72 -2.39 12.90 13.49
N GLY A 73 -3.61 13.24 13.86
CA GLY A 73 -4.37 12.50 14.88
C GLY A 73 -3.85 12.65 16.32
N GLU A 74 -2.90 13.56 16.59
CA GLU A 74 -2.76 14.11 17.94
C GLU A 74 -4.00 14.94 18.31
N GLY A 75 -4.51 14.77 19.52
CA GLY A 75 -5.66 15.55 20.01
C GLY A 75 -5.39 17.05 20.13
N GLY A 76 -6.47 17.84 20.04
CA GLY A 76 -6.46 19.30 20.20
C GLY A 76 -5.95 20.06 18.96
N PRO A 77 -6.36 21.33 18.77
CA PRO A 77 -5.89 22.15 17.66
C PRO A 77 -4.43 22.59 17.86
N ILE A 78 -3.75 22.94 16.77
CA ILE A 78 -2.52 23.74 16.85
C ILE A 78 -2.88 25.23 16.86
N LEU A 79 -2.11 26.04 17.61
CA LEU A 79 -2.29 27.48 17.66
C LEU A 79 -1.26 28.16 16.75
N LEU A 80 -1.72 28.86 15.72
CA LEU A 80 -0.88 29.70 14.86
C LEU A 80 -1.20 31.17 15.15
N GLY A 81 -0.37 31.82 15.97
CA GLY A 81 -0.60 33.21 16.39
C GLY A 81 -1.88 33.42 17.19
N GLY A 82 -2.23 32.45 18.04
CA GLY A 82 -3.43 32.45 18.86
C GLY A 82 -4.70 31.94 18.17
N ALA A 83 -4.71 31.82 16.83
CA ALA A 83 -5.82 31.20 16.09
C ALA A 83 -5.66 29.67 16.06
N ALA A 84 -6.77 28.95 16.27
CA ALA A 84 -6.80 27.49 16.36
C ALA A 84 -7.07 26.83 15.00
N TYR A 85 -6.29 25.80 14.66
CA TYR A 85 -6.38 25.05 13.40
C TYR A 85 -6.28 23.52 13.64
N SER A 86 -6.96 22.71 12.83
CA SER A 86 -6.73 21.26 12.75
C SER A 86 -5.51 20.96 11.88
N ARG A 87 -4.77 19.88 12.18
CA ARG A 87 -3.59 19.48 11.37
C ARG A 87 -4.05 18.93 10.02
N GLU A 88 -5.15 18.20 10.07
CA GLU A 88 -5.95 17.61 9.01
C GLU A 88 -6.31 18.67 7.96
N GLY A 89 -6.93 19.78 8.39
CA GLY A 89 -7.28 20.89 7.51
C GLY A 89 -6.07 21.64 6.96
N LEU A 90 -5.00 21.80 7.74
CA LEU A 90 -3.77 22.46 7.26
C LEU A 90 -3.04 21.63 6.19
N LEU A 91 -3.01 20.30 6.32
CA LEU A 91 -2.46 19.37 5.32
C LEU A 91 -3.31 19.34 4.05
N ALA A 92 -4.64 19.30 4.18
CA ALA A 92 -5.54 19.34 3.04
C ALA A 92 -5.45 20.66 2.25
N ARG A 93 -5.31 21.79 2.96
CA ARG A 93 -5.08 23.12 2.34
C ARG A 93 -3.67 23.29 1.77
N LEU A 94 -2.67 22.56 2.29
CA LEU A 94 -1.34 22.44 1.65
C LEU A 94 -1.46 21.71 0.31
N VAL A 95 -2.16 20.56 0.26
CA VAL A 95 -2.41 19.82 -1.00
C VAL A 95 -3.14 20.70 -2.01
N ALA A 96 -4.24 21.35 -1.61
CA ALA A 96 -4.98 22.26 -2.48
C ALA A 96 -4.10 23.41 -3.04
N HIS A 97 -3.22 23.97 -2.22
CA HIS A 97 -2.27 25.01 -2.66
C HIS A 97 -1.23 24.48 -3.65
N LEU A 98 -0.71 23.26 -3.45
CA LEU A 98 0.25 22.63 -4.36
C LEU A 98 -0.39 22.27 -5.72
N VAL A 99 -1.63 21.79 -5.70
CA VAL A 99 -2.43 21.54 -6.91
C VAL A 99 -2.70 22.84 -7.67
N ALA A 100 -3.06 23.92 -6.97
CA ALA A 100 -3.25 25.24 -7.60
C ALA A 100 -1.94 25.77 -8.23
N LEU A 101 -0.80 25.69 -7.53
CA LEU A 101 0.50 26.08 -8.07
C LEU A 101 0.91 25.24 -9.29
N ALA A 102 0.59 23.94 -9.29
CA ALA A 102 0.82 23.08 -10.45
C ALA A 102 -0.08 23.50 -11.64
N ALA A 103 -1.34 23.83 -11.37
CA ALA A 103 -2.30 24.24 -12.38
C ALA A 103 -1.96 25.60 -13.02
N ASP A 104 -1.57 26.59 -12.21
CA ASP A 104 -1.07 27.89 -12.67
C ASP A 104 0.18 27.74 -13.57
N GLN A 105 1.04 26.77 -13.26
CA GLN A 105 2.31 26.53 -13.95
C GLN A 105 2.17 25.65 -15.22
N LEU A 106 1.14 24.80 -15.29
CA LEU A 106 0.91 23.85 -16.39
C LEU A 106 -0.29 24.20 -17.29
N GLY A 107 -1.08 25.22 -16.93
CA GLY A 107 -2.12 25.82 -17.78
C GLY A 107 -3.54 25.26 -17.59
N GLY A 108 -3.80 24.54 -16.49
CA GLY A 108 -5.08 23.92 -16.16
C GLY A 108 -4.92 22.91 -15.02
N PRO A 109 -6.00 22.42 -14.38
CA PRO A 109 -5.92 21.43 -13.31
C PRO A 109 -5.41 20.06 -13.79
N PRO A 110 -4.87 19.22 -12.90
CA PRO A 110 -4.55 17.81 -13.20
C PRO A 110 -5.83 16.96 -13.37
N ASP A 111 -5.76 15.89 -14.15
CA ASP A 111 -6.87 14.93 -14.31
C ASP A 111 -7.07 14.06 -13.05
N GLN A 112 -5.97 13.80 -12.33
CA GLN A 112 -5.91 12.94 -11.15
C GLN A 112 -4.75 13.41 -10.26
N VAL A 113 -4.97 13.42 -8.95
CA VAL A 113 -3.94 13.61 -7.93
C VAL A 113 -3.81 12.35 -7.08
N VAL A 114 -2.57 12.01 -6.71
CA VAL A 114 -2.23 11.01 -5.69
C VAL A 114 -1.37 11.65 -4.62
N VAL A 115 -1.67 11.39 -3.36
CA VAL A 115 -0.94 11.88 -2.19
C VAL A 115 -0.45 10.69 -1.35
N THR A 116 0.83 10.67 -0.98
CA THR A 116 1.38 9.58 -0.16
C THR A 116 1.14 9.78 1.34
N PHE A 117 1.18 8.68 2.08
CA PHE A 117 1.34 8.65 3.54
C PHE A 117 2.29 7.50 3.96
N PRO A 118 2.87 7.55 5.18
CA PRO A 118 3.76 6.49 5.66
C PRO A 118 3.07 5.13 5.79
N THR A 119 3.70 4.10 5.22
CA THR A 119 3.18 2.73 5.03
C THR A 119 2.84 2.05 6.36
N PHE A 120 3.65 2.26 7.39
CA PHE A 120 3.45 1.71 8.73
C PHE A 120 2.20 2.23 9.49
N TRP A 121 1.40 3.13 8.92
CA TRP A 121 0.25 3.72 9.60
C TRP A 121 -0.92 2.75 9.79
N SER A 122 -1.50 2.77 11.00
CA SER A 122 -2.73 2.03 11.34
C SER A 122 -3.92 2.50 10.49
N ALA A 123 -4.88 1.59 10.24
CA ALA A 123 -6.02 1.82 9.35
C ALA A 123 -6.74 3.15 9.61
N GLY A 124 -7.17 3.40 10.87
CA GLY A 124 -7.86 4.63 11.24
C GLY A 124 -7.04 5.93 11.03
N ARG A 125 -5.70 5.87 11.06
CA ARG A 125 -4.86 7.04 10.71
C ARG A 125 -4.79 7.24 9.20
N ARG A 126 -4.74 6.16 8.41
CA ARG A 126 -4.81 6.20 6.93
C ARG A 126 -6.16 6.75 6.46
N GLU A 127 -7.24 6.30 7.09
CA GLU A 127 -8.61 6.79 6.92
C GLU A 127 -8.73 8.28 7.27
N THR A 128 -8.30 8.69 8.48
CA THR A 128 -8.27 10.12 8.90
C THR A 128 -7.53 11.01 7.90
N PHE A 129 -6.43 10.51 7.32
CA PHE A 129 -5.68 11.26 6.30
C PHE A 129 -6.42 11.33 4.96
N ALA A 130 -6.96 10.21 4.48
CA ALA A 130 -7.72 10.15 3.24
C ALA A 130 -8.97 11.05 3.29
N ASP A 131 -9.70 11.04 4.40
CA ASP A 131 -10.84 11.93 4.65
C ASP A 131 -10.40 13.40 4.71
N ALA A 132 -9.31 13.71 5.41
CA ALA A 132 -8.80 15.09 5.43
C ALA A 132 -8.46 15.59 4.03
N ILE A 133 -7.72 14.81 3.24
CA ILE A 133 -7.29 15.20 1.90
C ILE A 133 -8.47 15.29 0.91
N THR A 134 -9.46 14.41 0.99
CA THR A 134 -10.63 14.43 0.09
C THR A 134 -11.66 15.48 0.49
N GLN A 135 -12.03 15.57 1.78
CA GLN A 135 -13.14 16.41 2.25
C GLN A 135 -12.71 17.86 2.56
N LEU A 136 -11.47 18.10 3.03
CA LEU A 136 -11.05 19.42 3.54
C LEU A 136 -10.15 20.21 2.57
N SER A 137 -9.78 19.62 1.43
CA SER A 137 -8.96 20.32 0.42
C SER A 137 -9.78 21.30 -0.43
N GLY A 138 -11.05 20.97 -0.69
CA GLY A 138 -11.93 21.74 -1.58
C GLY A 138 -11.55 21.59 -3.06
N LEU A 139 -10.98 20.44 -3.45
CA LEU A 139 -10.59 20.14 -4.83
C LEU A 139 -11.72 19.41 -5.56
N GLU A 140 -12.24 20.01 -6.63
CA GLU A 140 -13.28 19.43 -7.51
C GLU A 140 -12.68 18.47 -8.57
N LEU A 141 -11.75 17.60 -8.14
CA LEU A 141 -11.07 16.63 -9.00
C LEU A 141 -10.71 15.34 -8.23
N PRO A 142 -10.43 14.21 -8.91
CA PRO A 142 -10.04 12.97 -8.26
C PRO A 142 -8.74 13.11 -7.44
N VAL A 143 -8.82 12.87 -6.13
CA VAL A 143 -7.66 12.78 -5.22
C VAL A 143 -7.68 11.44 -4.50
N VAL A 144 -6.58 10.69 -4.54
CA VAL A 144 -6.41 9.41 -3.83
C VAL A 144 -5.24 9.50 -2.86
N ALA A 145 -5.41 8.98 -1.65
CA ALA A 145 -4.34 8.84 -0.66
C ALA A 145 -3.86 7.38 -0.60
N LEU A 146 -2.55 7.12 -0.63
CA LEU A 146 -1.99 5.75 -0.62
C LEU A 146 -0.63 5.61 0.11
N PRO A 147 -0.21 4.37 0.45
CA PRO A 147 1.08 4.12 1.11
C PRO A 147 2.29 4.51 0.27
N ALA A 148 3.31 5.09 0.90
CA ALA A 148 4.56 5.49 0.24
C ALA A 148 5.33 4.28 -0.35
N ALA A 149 5.25 3.10 0.27
CA ALA A 149 5.85 1.87 -0.27
C ALA A 149 5.23 1.44 -1.61
N ASP A 150 3.93 1.67 -1.82
CA ASP A 150 3.26 1.32 -3.08
C ASP A 150 3.72 2.25 -4.20
N ALA A 151 3.84 3.55 -3.91
CA ALA A 151 4.44 4.51 -4.83
C ALA A 151 5.89 4.13 -5.19
N MET A 152 6.72 3.84 -4.18
CA MET A 152 8.11 3.42 -4.39
C MET A 152 8.20 2.14 -5.24
N GLY A 153 7.35 1.15 -4.94
CA GLY A 153 7.25 -0.10 -5.69
C GLY A 153 6.83 0.10 -7.15
N THR A 154 5.82 0.93 -7.41
CA THR A 154 5.37 1.24 -8.78
C THR A 154 6.49 1.88 -9.61
N LEU A 155 7.27 2.80 -9.03
CA LEU A 155 8.41 3.40 -9.75
C LEU A 155 9.49 2.34 -10.05
N LEU A 156 9.85 1.53 -9.05
CA LEU A 156 10.87 0.48 -9.19
C LEU A 156 10.47 -0.59 -10.22
N ALA A 157 9.20 -1.00 -10.23
CA ALA A 157 8.66 -1.94 -11.20
C ALA A 157 8.64 -1.36 -12.63
N ARG A 158 8.22 -0.10 -12.81
CA ARG A 158 8.31 0.58 -14.12
C ARG A 158 9.75 0.86 -14.56
N ALA A 159 10.71 0.97 -13.64
CA ALA A 159 12.13 1.14 -13.95
C ALA A 159 12.86 -0.17 -14.27
N SER A 160 12.33 -1.33 -13.84
CA SER A 160 13.09 -2.59 -13.75
C SER A 160 12.27 -3.79 -14.25
N VAL A 161 12.54 -4.24 -15.48
CA VAL A 161 11.99 -5.50 -15.99
C VAL A 161 12.72 -6.68 -15.34
N THR A 162 12.23 -7.07 -14.16
CA THR A 162 12.83 -8.14 -13.35
C THR A 162 12.35 -9.49 -13.86
N GLN A 163 13.27 -10.37 -14.28
CA GLN A 163 12.94 -11.71 -14.80
C GLN A 163 12.80 -12.79 -13.71
N THR A 164 13.15 -12.45 -12.47
CA THR A 164 13.18 -13.29 -11.27
C THR A 164 12.26 -12.73 -10.19
N VAL A 165 12.03 -13.51 -9.13
CA VAL A 165 11.46 -12.98 -7.89
C VAL A 165 12.60 -12.33 -7.10
N ASP A 166 12.56 -11.01 -6.93
CA ASP A 166 13.56 -10.21 -6.23
C ASP A 166 12.97 -9.68 -4.91
N LEU A 167 13.48 -10.13 -3.77
CA LEU A 167 13.14 -9.56 -2.47
C LEU A 167 14.02 -8.33 -2.19
N VAL A 168 13.42 -7.23 -1.76
CA VAL A 168 14.06 -5.91 -1.61
C VAL A 168 13.61 -5.27 -0.29
N GLY A 169 14.57 -4.84 0.54
CA GLY A 169 14.26 -4.06 1.74
C GLY A 169 14.16 -2.58 1.41
N TRP A 170 13.05 -1.92 1.70
CA TRP A 170 12.93 -0.46 1.60
C TRP A 170 13.03 0.17 3.00
N TYR A 171 13.84 1.22 3.11
CA TYR A 171 14.20 1.89 4.36
C TYR A 171 14.20 3.40 4.13
N ASP A 172 13.10 4.07 4.48
CA ASP A 172 12.95 5.52 4.34
C ASP A 172 13.13 6.20 5.70
N LEU A 173 14.33 6.77 5.93
CA LEU A 173 14.65 7.50 7.15
C LEU A 173 14.57 9.01 6.87
N GLY A 174 13.35 9.52 6.99
CA GLY A 174 13.02 10.92 6.74
C GLY A 174 13.27 11.82 7.96
N ALA A 175 12.74 13.05 7.87
CA ALA A 175 12.85 14.03 8.95
C ALA A 175 11.97 13.69 10.17
N GLY A 176 10.78 13.13 9.98
CA GLY A 176 9.84 12.86 11.08
C GLY A 176 9.76 11.41 11.54
N PHE A 177 10.12 10.45 10.69
CA PHE A 177 9.88 9.03 10.96
C PHE A 177 10.84 8.14 10.15
N LEU A 178 10.95 6.89 10.59
CA LEU A 178 11.30 5.78 9.71
C LEU A 178 10.00 5.17 9.17
N ASP A 179 9.91 4.96 7.86
CA ASP A 179 8.98 4.00 7.24
C ASP A 179 9.80 2.88 6.60
N THR A 180 9.39 1.62 6.76
CA THR A 180 10.14 0.49 6.21
C THR A 180 9.25 -0.71 5.88
N ALA A 181 9.57 -1.33 4.74
CA ALA A 181 8.80 -2.38 4.09
C ALA A 181 9.74 -3.41 3.46
N ILE A 182 9.26 -4.65 3.31
CA ILE A 182 9.87 -5.62 2.41
C ILE A 182 9.01 -5.69 1.15
N LEU A 183 9.63 -5.45 -0.02
CA LEU A 183 8.98 -5.48 -1.32
C LEU A 183 9.43 -6.75 -2.06
N SER A 184 8.48 -7.46 -2.65
CA SER A 184 8.75 -8.59 -3.54
C SER A 184 8.44 -8.16 -4.97
N PHE A 185 9.48 -8.08 -5.82
CA PHE A 185 9.36 -7.83 -7.25
C PHE A 185 9.29 -9.15 -8.02
N SER A 186 8.70 -9.12 -9.21
CA SER A 186 8.53 -10.25 -10.11
C SER A 186 8.33 -9.77 -11.56
N PRO A 187 8.27 -10.67 -12.56
CA PRO A 187 7.83 -10.32 -13.91
C PRO A 187 6.42 -9.71 -14.00
N PHE A 188 5.58 -9.91 -12.97
CA PHE A 188 4.19 -9.48 -12.89
C PHE A 188 4.00 -8.20 -12.05
N GLY A 189 5.08 -7.42 -11.85
CA GLY A 189 5.08 -6.24 -10.97
C GLY A 189 5.57 -6.57 -9.57
N PHE A 190 5.09 -5.82 -8.57
CA PHE A 190 5.57 -5.88 -7.18
C PHE A 190 4.41 -6.05 -6.19
N GLN A 191 4.73 -6.47 -4.97
CA GLN A 191 3.86 -6.41 -3.80
C GLN A 191 4.64 -6.04 -2.53
N LEU A 192 3.96 -5.42 -1.57
CA LEU A 192 4.38 -5.39 -0.18
C LEU A 192 4.24 -6.79 0.42
N VAL A 193 5.25 -7.28 1.14
CA VAL A 193 5.21 -8.59 1.82
C VAL A 193 5.53 -8.46 3.30
N GLY A 194 4.81 -9.25 4.11
CA GLY A 194 4.86 -9.15 5.57
C GLY A 194 4.14 -7.90 6.09
N ALA A 195 4.47 -7.50 7.31
CA ALA A 195 3.98 -6.29 7.95
C ALA A 195 5.00 -5.15 7.80
N PRO A 196 4.61 -3.97 7.27
CA PRO A 196 5.47 -2.79 7.29
C PRO A 196 5.70 -2.34 8.73
N ALA A 197 6.87 -1.77 9.00
CA ALA A 197 7.26 -1.26 10.31
C ALA A 197 7.73 0.19 10.21
N GLY A 198 7.78 0.89 11.34
CA GLY A 198 8.24 2.27 11.36
C GLY A 198 8.35 2.84 12.76
N LEU A 199 8.95 4.02 12.86
CA LEU A 199 9.12 4.77 14.11
C LEU A 199 8.61 6.19 13.93
N ARG A 200 7.80 6.68 14.89
CA ARG A 200 7.29 8.07 14.90
C ARG A 200 8.24 9.06 15.57
N HIS A 201 9.36 8.58 16.12
CA HIS A 201 10.38 9.33 16.85
C HIS A 201 11.73 8.63 16.62
N GLY A 202 12.84 9.33 16.79
CA GLY A 202 14.15 8.83 16.36
C GLY A 202 14.38 9.10 14.87
N ALA A 203 14.07 10.32 14.44
CA ALA A 203 14.25 10.77 13.06
C ALA A 203 14.95 12.15 13.01
N GLY A 204 15.11 12.71 11.81
CA GLY A 204 15.91 13.92 11.58
C GLY A 204 15.55 15.15 12.41
N LEU A 205 14.28 15.33 12.80
CA LEU A 205 13.83 16.42 13.66
C LEU A 205 14.17 16.18 15.15
N ASP A 206 14.17 14.92 15.59
CA ASP A 206 14.55 14.58 16.96
C ASP A 206 16.08 14.69 17.15
N LEU A 207 16.85 14.38 16.08
CA LEU A 207 18.28 14.68 16.00
C LEU A 207 18.56 16.19 16.04
N ASP A 208 17.72 17.03 15.41
CA ASP A 208 17.91 18.48 15.43
C ASP A 208 17.74 19.08 16.84
N GLU A 209 16.75 18.62 17.62
CA GLU A 209 16.61 19.06 19.01
C GLU A 209 17.78 18.58 19.88
N LEU A 210 18.30 17.37 19.67
CA LEU A 210 19.52 16.89 20.36
C LEU A 210 20.76 17.73 20.02
N LEU A 211 20.91 18.17 18.76
CA LEU A 211 21.97 19.09 18.36
C LEU A 211 21.77 20.49 18.99
N VAL A 212 20.54 21.00 19.06
CA VAL A 212 20.23 22.26 19.74
C VAL A 212 20.61 22.17 21.23
N ASP A 213 20.25 21.11 21.94
CA ASP A 213 20.64 20.94 23.35
C ASP A 213 22.16 20.78 23.52
N ARG A 214 22.84 20.06 22.62
CA ARG A 214 24.32 19.97 22.57
C ARG A 214 24.98 21.34 22.39
N VAL A 215 24.45 22.18 21.51
CA VAL A 215 24.96 23.54 21.21
C VAL A 215 24.67 24.51 22.36
N LEU A 216 23.46 24.49 22.93
CA LEU A 216 23.09 25.27 24.11
C LEU A 216 24.01 24.94 25.30
N ALA A 217 24.31 23.66 25.51
CA ALA A 217 25.28 23.22 26.52
C ALA A 217 26.70 23.73 26.24
N ALA A 218 27.16 23.72 24.99
CA ALA A 218 28.47 24.25 24.59
C ALA A 218 28.59 25.76 24.87
N ALA A 219 27.56 26.52 24.52
CA ALA A 219 27.50 27.97 24.70
C ALA A 219 27.27 28.41 26.16
N GLY A 220 27.15 27.48 27.12
CA GLY A 220 26.78 27.78 28.51
C GLY A 220 25.34 28.29 28.68
N ALA A 221 24.52 28.19 27.63
CA ALA A 221 23.16 28.72 27.55
C ALA A 221 22.17 27.73 28.21
N VAL A 222 22.06 27.78 29.54
CA VAL A 222 21.14 26.91 30.31
C VAL A 222 19.69 27.12 29.83
N PRO A 223 19.01 26.09 29.27
CA PRO A 223 17.68 26.28 28.66
C PRO A 223 16.59 26.71 29.64
N ALA A 224 16.80 26.55 30.95
CA ALA A 224 15.89 27.02 32.00
C ALA A 224 16.02 28.53 32.33
N ARG A 225 17.04 29.22 31.79
CA ARG A 225 17.23 30.68 31.96
C ARG A 225 16.69 31.51 30.79
N LEU A 226 16.35 30.87 29.67
CA LEU A 226 15.77 31.51 28.50
C LEU A 226 14.27 31.70 28.72
N ASP A 227 13.79 32.94 28.67
CA ASP A 227 12.36 33.23 28.80
C ASP A 227 11.62 32.83 27.51
N ARG A 228 11.02 31.64 27.51
CA ARG A 228 10.21 31.16 26.39
C ARG A 228 8.91 31.96 26.19
N ALA A 229 8.50 32.82 27.13
CA ALA A 229 7.39 33.75 26.97
C ALA A 229 7.79 35.04 26.22
N ASP A 230 9.08 35.38 26.15
CA ASP A 230 9.59 36.45 25.28
C ASP A 230 9.64 36.02 23.80
N ALA A 231 9.18 36.92 22.92
CA ALA A 231 9.14 36.72 21.48
C ALA A 231 10.55 36.76 20.84
N ALA A 232 11.47 37.60 21.34
CA ALA A 232 12.83 37.65 20.80
C ALA A 232 13.58 36.33 21.06
N THR A 233 13.44 35.79 22.28
CA THR A 233 13.94 34.48 22.69
C THR A 233 13.36 33.35 21.83
N ARG A 234 12.05 33.36 21.54
CA ARG A 234 11.45 32.35 20.64
C ARG A 234 11.96 32.45 19.21
N THR A 235 12.10 33.65 18.65
CA THR A 235 12.68 33.85 17.31
C THR A 235 14.16 33.43 17.25
N ALA A 236 14.94 33.71 18.28
CA ALA A 236 16.33 33.28 18.40
C ALA A 236 16.46 31.74 18.50
N LEU A 237 15.65 31.08 19.33
CA LEU A 237 15.60 29.61 19.40
C LEU A 237 15.09 28.97 18.10
N ALA A 238 14.12 29.59 17.42
CA ALA A 238 13.64 29.13 16.11
C ALA A 238 14.69 29.31 15.00
N ARG A 239 15.61 30.27 15.14
CA ARG A 239 16.81 30.40 14.30
C ARG A 239 17.84 29.31 14.62
N LEU A 240 18.19 29.13 15.89
CA LEU A 240 19.16 28.12 16.33
C LEU A 240 18.79 26.71 15.85
N ARG A 241 17.50 26.35 15.89
CA ARG A 241 16.99 25.10 15.29
C ARG A 241 17.33 24.94 13.81
N ARG A 242 17.18 25.99 13.00
CA ARG A 242 17.49 25.95 11.56
C ARG A 242 18.98 25.84 11.30
N GLU A 243 19.81 26.49 12.12
CA GLU A 243 21.27 26.33 12.06
C GLU A 243 21.70 24.92 12.48
N ALA A 244 21.05 24.32 13.49
CA ALA A 244 21.27 22.93 13.87
C ALA A 244 20.85 21.94 12.76
N THR A 245 19.69 22.13 12.11
CA THR A 245 19.31 21.34 10.92
C THR A 245 20.33 21.48 9.80
N GLN A 246 20.78 22.70 9.49
CA GLN A 246 21.78 22.93 8.45
C GLN A 246 23.15 22.33 8.83
N ALA A 247 23.55 22.39 10.09
CA ALA A 247 24.76 21.75 10.59
C ALA A 247 24.68 20.22 10.49
N LYS A 248 23.53 19.61 10.80
CA LYS A 248 23.29 18.17 10.59
C LYS A 248 23.47 17.77 9.12
N GLU A 249 22.94 18.58 8.20
CA GLU A 249 23.08 18.35 6.75
C GLU A 249 24.54 18.52 6.29
N VAL A 250 25.28 19.52 6.81
CA VAL A 250 26.72 19.71 6.52
C VAL A 250 27.57 18.58 7.07
N LEU A 251 27.35 18.15 8.32
CA LEU A 251 28.12 17.09 8.98
C LEU A 251 27.92 15.69 8.37
N ALA A 252 26.94 15.52 7.47
CA ALA A 252 26.82 14.33 6.64
C ALA A 252 27.96 14.21 5.61
N GLU A 253 28.52 15.34 5.14
CA GLU A 253 29.54 15.41 4.09
C GLU A 253 30.90 15.92 4.62
N GLU A 254 30.89 16.92 5.52
CA GLU A 254 32.08 17.51 6.17
C GLU A 254 32.30 16.96 7.60
N ASP A 255 33.53 17.06 8.12
CA ASP A 255 33.89 16.52 9.46
C ASP A 255 33.58 17.47 10.63
N GLU A 256 33.52 18.78 10.39
CA GLU A 256 33.21 19.82 11.39
C GLU A 256 32.45 21.02 10.78
N VAL A 257 31.72 21.76 11.62
CA VAL A 257 30.99 22.98 11.22
C VAL A 257 30.82 23.95 12.40
N ASP A 258 30.98 25.24 12.16
CA ASP A 258 30.75 26.31 13.15
C ASP A 258 29.32 26.87 13.07
N LEU A 259 28.65 27.01 14.22
CA LEU A 259 27.32 27.62 14.36
C LEU A 259 27.38 28.93 15.17
N ALA A 260 26.55 29.91 14.81
CA ALA A 260 26.49 31.22 15.46
C ALA A 260 25.36 31.24 16.51
N VAL A 261 25.71 31.05 17.78
CA VAL A 261 24.75 30.99 18.89
C VAL A 261 24.42 32.39 19.38
N GLU A 262 23.56 33.08 18.64
CA GLU A 262 23.00 34.39 18.98
C GLU A 262 21.67 34.23 19.71
N LEU A 263 21.69 34.37 21.04
CA LEU A 263 20.53 34.31 21.95
C LEU A 263 20.56 35.52 22.91
N PRO A 264 19.43 35.87 23.57
CA PRO A 264 19.43 36.95 24.56
C PRO A 264 20.43 36.72 25.71
N GLY A 265 21.53 37.48 25.70
CA GLY A 265 22.62 37.38 26.68
C GLY A 265 23.72 36.36 26.35
N VAL A 266 23.69 35.70 25.19
CA VAL A 266 24.73 34.77 24.71
C VAL A 266 25.00 35.06 23.23
N ASP A 267 26.25 35.38 22.91
CA ASP A 267 26.73 35.60 21.54
C ASP A 267 28.09 34.90 21.45
N THR A 268 28.15 33.76 20.76
CA THR A 268 29.35 32.92 20.66
C THR A 268 29.29 32.00 19.43
N LEU A 269 30.46 31.60 18.96
CA LEU A 269 30.60 30.53 17.98
C LEU A 269 30.67 29.17 18.70
N VAL A 270 30.05 28.13 18.14
CA VAL A 270 30.15 26.74 18.62
C VAL A 270 30.47 25.83 17.43
N THR A 271 31.66 25.25 17.43
CA THR A 271 32.03 24.16 16.53
C THR A 271 31.34 22.87 16.96
N LEU A 272 30.75 22.15 16.01
CA LEU A 272 30.28 20.77 16.14
C LEU A 272 31.06 19.86 15.19
N THR A 273 31.28 18.62 15.60
CA THR A 273 31.95 17.59 14.80
C THR A 273 31.02 16.45 14.39
N ARG A 274 31.34 15.75 13.29
CA ARG A 274 30.63 14.54 12.86
C ARG A 274 30.63 13.48 13.95
N GLY A 275 31.74 13.31 14.68
CA GLY A 275 31.84 12.34 15.77
C GLY A 275 30.83 12.59 16.90
N GLU A 276 30.49 13.85 17.17
CA GLU A 276 29.44 14.20 18.14
C GLU A 276 28.04 13.93 17.59
N LEU A 277 27.78 14.28 16.31
CA LEU A 277 26.53 13.93 15.64
C LEU A 277 26.32 12.41 15.62
N GLU A 278 27.34 11.61 15.27
CA GLU A 278 27.26 10.15 15.26
C GLU A 278 27.12 9.54 16.67
N THR A 279 27.68 10.20 17.69
CA THR A 279 27.48 9.82 19.09
C THR A 279 26.03 10.06 19.54
N LEU A 280 25.44 11.21 19.18
CA LEU A 280 24.04 11.53 19.48
C LEU A 280 23.06 10.66 18.66
N ALA A 281 23.39 10.39 17.40
CA ALA A 281 22.57 9.61 16.49
C ALA A 281 22.66 8.09 16.74
N GLY A 282 23.76 7.57 17.29
CA GLY A 282 24.02 6.15 17.50
C GLY A 282 22.81 5.34 18.01
N PRO A 283 22.25 5.65 19.19
CA PRO A 283 21.09 4.93 19.75
C PRO A 283 19.85 5.03 18.86
N ILE A 284 19.61 6.18 18.22
CA ILE A 284 18.49 6.41 17.31
C ILE A 284 18.63 5.55 16.05
N ILE A 285 19.83 5.44 15.49
CA ILE A 285 20.08 4.58 14.32
C ILE A 285 19.99 3.09 14.69
N ASP A 286 20.38 2.70 15.90
CA ASP A 286 20.22 1.31 16.35
C ASP A 286 18.73 0.91 16.47
N ASP A 287 17.86 1.80 16.98
CA ASP A 287 16.40 1.59 17.02
C ASP A 287 15.78 1.51 15.60
N THR A 288 16.24 2.32 14.64
CA THR A 288 15.74 2.25 13.25
C THR A 288 16.20 0.97 12.56
N VAL A 289 17.42 0.50 12.84
CA VAL A 289 17.95 -0.79 12.35
C VAL A 289 17.19 -2.00 12.92
N GLU A 290 16.87 -2.02 14.22
CA GLU A 290 16.02 -3.07 14.79
C GLU A 290 14.57 -2.97 14.26
N THR A 291 14.11 -1.79 13.85
CA THR A 291 12.81 -1.63 13.19
C THR A 291 12.79 -2.24 11.79
N PHE A 292 13.86 -2.09 11.00
CA PHE A 292 14.03 -2.86 9.77
C PHE A 292 14.07 -4.37 10.05
N ARG A 293 14.75 -4.80 11.13
CA ARG A 293 14.76 -6.21 11.54
C ARG A 293 13.35 -6.72 11.90
N ARG A 294 12.47 -5.89 12.46
CA ARG A 294 11.05 -6.24 12.69
C ARG A 294 10.28 -6.45 11.39
N ALA A 295 10.44 -5.57 10.39
CA ALA A 295 9.83 -5.75 9.07
C ALA A 295 10.31 -7.07 8.42
N LEU A 296 11.62 -7.32 8.41
CA LEU A 296 12.19 -8.55 7.84
C LEU A 296 11.73 -9.83 8.58
N ARG A 297 11.61 -9.82 9.92
CA ARG A 297 11.08 -10.98 10.67
C ARG A 297 9.58 -11.24 10.45
N SER A 298 8.87 -10.40 9.70
CA SER A 298 7.45 -10.60 9.36
C SER A 298 7.22 -11.36 8.05
N VAL A 299 8.27 -11.59 7.26
CA VAL A 299 8.24 -12.44 6.06
C VAL A 299 8.88 -13.81 6.33
N PRO A 300 8.53 -14.87 5.58
CA PRO A 300 9.18 -16.17 5.67
C PRO A 300 10.55 -16.20 4.97
N ALA A 301 11.38 -15.17 5.20
CA ALA A 301 12.68 -14.95 4.56
C ALA A 301 13.69 -14.33 5.55
N GLY A 302 14.98 -14.60 5.36
CA GLY A 302 16.08 -14.07 6.15
C GLY A 302 16.85 -12.96 5.45
N PRO A 303 17.90 -12.39 6.10
CA PRO A 303 18.75 -11.35 5.51
C PRO A 303 19.41 -11.79 4.20
N ALA A 304 19.82 -13.06 4.09
CA ALA A 304 20.47 -13.61 2.90
C ALA A 304 19.54 -13.69 1.66
N ASP A 305 18.22 -13.62 1.85
CA ASP A 305 17.23 -13.65 0.76
C ASP A 305 16.97 -12.24 0.18
N LEU A 306 17.43 -11.17 0.86
CA LEU A 306 17.31 -9.80 0.37
C LEU A 306 18.39 -9.47 -0.66
N SER A 307 17.95 -9.25 -1.91
CA SER A 307 18.83 -8.87 -3.02
C SER A 307 19.55 -7.52 -2.82
N ARG A 308 18.89 -6.59 -2.11
CA ARG A 308 19.38 -5.24 -1.77
C ARG A 308 18.52 -4.56 -0.70
N ILE A 309 19.12 -3.64 0.04
CA ILE A 309 18.40 -2.58 0.78
C ILE A 309 18.44 -1.28 -0.05
N LEU A 310 17.30 -0.60 -0.13
CA LEU A 310 17.14 0.71 -0.75
C LEU A 310 16.94 1.78 0.32
N LEU A 311 17.86 2.73 0.41
CA LEU A 311 17.85 3.84 1.36
C LEU A 311 17.16 5.07 0.75
N SER A 312 16.06 5.50 1.37
CA SER A 312 15.34 6.74 1.06
C SER A 312 15.42 7.71 2.25
N GLY A 313 15.17 9.00 1.97
CA GLY A 313 15.03 10.03 2.99
C GLY A 313 16.37 10.66 3.41
N GLY A 314 16.33 11.99 3.63
CA GLY A 314 17.53 12.80 3.84
C GLY A 314 18.42 12.40 5.02
N VAL A 315 17.92 11.67 6.02
CA VAL A 315 18.73 11.21 7.17
C VAL A 315 19.44 9.89 6.87
N ALA A 316 18.93 9.09 5.93
CA ALA A 316 19.62 7.86 5.47
C ALA A 316 20.95 8.15 4.74
N HIS A 317 21.23 9.41 4.40
CA HIS A 317 22.52 9.86 3.87
C HIS A 317 23.62 10.02 4.94
N LEU A 318 23.31 10.02 6.25
CA LEU A 318 24.33 10.04 7.30
C LEU A 318 25.21 8.78 7.19
N PRO A 319 26.55 8.87 7.13
CA PRO A 319 27.45 7.72 6.92
C PRO A 319 27.24 6.56 7.92
N LEU A 320 26.84 6.90 9.15
CA LEU A 320 26.47 5.96 10.20
C LEU A 320 25.34 4.98 9.82
N VAL A 321 24.37 5.39 8.99
CA VAL A 321 23.19 4.56 8.63
C VAL A 321 23.58 3.32 7.83
N PRO A 322 24.22 3.43 6.63
CA PRO A 322 24.69 2.26 5.91
C PRO A 322 25.82 1.50 6.62
N LEU A 323 26.55 2.14 7.55
CA LEU A 323 27.52 1.46 8.42
C LEU A 323 26.82 0.50 9.41
N ARG A 324 25.81 1.00 10.14
CA ARG A 324 25.03 0.20 11.11
C ARG A 324 24.22 -0.90 10.42
N LEU A 325 23.62 -0.62 9.25
CA LEU A 325 22.92 -1.64 8.48
C LEU A 325 23.84 -2.77 8.00
N ARG A 326 25.05 -2.48 7.50
CA ARG A 326 26.03 -3.53 7.13
C ARG A 326 26.51 -4.35 8.31
N ALA A 327 26.68 -3.74 9.49
CA ALA A 327 27.03 -4.46 10.72
C ALA A 327 25.87 -5.33 11.24
N ALA A 328 24.63 -4.92 10.99
CA ALA A 328 23.42 -5.58 11.45
C ALA A 328 22.90 -6.70 10.53
N PHE A 329 23.31 -6.69 9.26
CA PHE A 329 22.89 -7.60 8.19
C PHE A 329 24.06 -7.88 7.22
N PRO A 330 25.16 -8.52 7.67
CA PRO A 330 26.37 -8.74 6.87
C PRO A 330 26.14 -9.64 5.64
N GLU A 331 25.03 -10.35 5.56
CA GLU A 331 24.61 -11.17 4.42
C GLU A 331 24.14 -10.32 3.21
N ILE A 332 23.70 -9.08 3.45
CA ILE A 332 23.09 -8.23 2.42
C ILE A 332 24.21 -7.50 1.63
N GLY A 333 24.60 -8.10 0.50
CA GLY A 333 25.70 -7.61 -0.33
C GLY A 333 25.47 -6.26 -1.02
N ARG A 334 24.27 -5.66 -0.96
CA ARG A 334 23.94 -4.39 -1.62
C ARG A 334 23.10 -3.47 -0.73
N ILE A 335 23.57 -2.24 -0.55
CA ILE A 335 22.80 -1.13 0.02
C ILE A 335 22.95 0.05 -0.93
N GLU A 336 21.84 0.56 -1.46
CA GLU A 336 21.78 1.53 -2.56
C GLU A 336 20.96 2.76 -2.14
N HIS A 337 21.50 3.96 -2.32
CA HIS A 337 20.75 5.20 -2.07
C HIS A 337 19.77 5.50 -3.21
N ARG A 338 18.60 6.00 -2.85
CA ARG A 338 17.52 6.41 -3.75
C ARG A 338 17.39 7.93 -3.79
N SER A 339 16.59 8.43 -4.73
CA SER A 339 16.24 9.85 -4.79
C SER A 339 15.06 10.11 -3.85
N ASP A 340 15.09 11.20 -3.06
CA ASP A 340 13.92 11.66 -2.30
C ASP A 340 12.66 11.75 -3.19
N ALA A 341 12.85 12.09 -4.47
CA ALA A 341 11.75 12.24 -5.43
C ALA A 341 11.14 10.93 -5.93
N ASP A 342 11.74 9.77 -5.64
CA ASP A 342 11.26 8.48 -6.17
C ASP A 342 9.82 8.19 -5.70
N VAL A 343 9.49 8.51 -4.45
CA VAL A 343 8.13 8.32 -3.90
C VAL A 343 7.12 9.22 -4.62
N ALA A 344 7.43 10.51 -4.83
CA ALA A 344 6.55 11.43 -5.57
C ALA A 344 6.37 11.00 -7.04
N MET A 345 7.45 10.56 -7.69
CA MET A 345 7.43 10.09 -9.08
C MET A 345 6.62 8.78 -9.23
N GLY A 346 6.70 7.88 -8.24
CA GLY A 346 5.85 6.71 -8.14
C GLY A 346 4.37 7.05 -7.95
N ALA A 347 4.06 8.00 -7.08
CA ALA A 347 2.69 8.51 -6.89
C ALA A 347 2.12 9.10 -8.20
N ALA A 348 2.93 9.82 -8.99
CA ALA A 348 2.52 10.35 -10.29
C ALA A 348 2.23 9.25 -11.33
N LEU A 349 2.93 8.11 -11.27
CA LEU A 349 2.62 6.93 -12.10
C LEU A 349 1.29 6.28 -11.71
N ILE A 350 1.04 6.11 -10.40
CA ILE A 350 -0.25 5.58 -9.93
C ILE A 350 -1.39 6.55 -10.30
N ALA A 351 -1.14 7.87 -10.26
CA ALA A 351 -2.09 8.88 -10.71
C ALA A 351 -2.41 8.75 -12.22
N ALA A 352 -1.40 8.49 -13.06
CA ALA A 352 -1.63 8.17 -14.47
C ALA A 352 -2.47 6.89 -14.64
N ASP A 353 -2.14 5.81 -13.93
CA ASP A 353 -2.85 4.52 -14.03
C ASP A 353 -4.30 4.59 -13.50
N LEU A 354 -4.59 5.49 -12.57
CA LEU A 354 -5.95 5.80 -12.11
C LEU A 354 -6.72 6.64 -13.13
N ALA A 355 -6.10 7.67 -13.71
CA ALA A 355 -6.72 8.48 -14.77
C ALA A 355 -7.03 7.63 -16.02
N ASP A 356 -6.12 6.73 -16.43
CA ASP A 356 -6.31 5.85 -17.57
C ASP A 356 -7.49 4.88 -17.38
N ARG A 357 -7.64 4.32 -16.17
CA ARG A 357 -8.80 3.47 -15.83
C ARG A 357 -10.11 4.27 -15.80
N SER A 358 -10.11 5.48 -15.24
CA SER A 358 -11.25 6.38 -15.24
C SER A 358 -11.67 6.83 -16.65
N ALA A 359 -10.71 7.11 -17.53
CA ALA A 359 -10.96 7.50 -18.92
C ALA A 359 -11.57 6.35 -19.73
N ARG A 360 -11.07 5.11 -19.54
CA ARG A 360 -11.64 3.90 -20.17
C ARG A 360 -13.07 3.64 -19.69
N ALA A 361 -13.36 3.82 -18.39
CA ALA A 361 -14.72 3.70 -17.86
C ALA A 361 -15.67 4.81 -18.37
N GLY A 362 -15.20 6.06 -18.48
CA GLY A 362 -15.98 7.18 -18.99
C GLY A 362 -16.23 7.16 -20.50
N GLY A 363 -15.38 6.48 -21.28
CA GLY A 363 -15.46 6.39 -22.74
C GLY A 363 -16.68 5.62 -23.29
N ALA A 364 -17.44 4.94 -22.44
CA ALA A 364 -18.59 4.11 -22.83
C ALA A 364 -19.87 4.88 -23.23
N VAL A 365 -19.83 6.22 -23.28
CA VAL A 365 -21.01 7.05 -23.61
C VAL A 365 -21.10 7.31 -25.13
N PHE A 366 -22.20 6.86 -25.74
CA PHE A 366 -22.44 6.97 -27.19
C PHE A 366 -22.50 8.41 -27.72
N GLY A 367 -21.77 8.69 -28.79
CA GLY A 367 -21.92 9.91 -29.59
C GLY A 367 -23.10 9.82 -30.56
N GLY A 368 -24.04 10.77 -30.45
CA GLY A 368 -25.12 10.98 -31.44
C GLY A 368 -24.72 11.98 -32.54
N PRO A 369 -25.29 11.87 -33.77
CA PRO A 369 -24.96 12.76 -34.88
C PRO A 369 -25.60 14.16 -34.74
N PRO A 370 -25.03 15.21 -35.37
CA PRO A 370 -25.52 16.59 -35.25
C PRO A 370 -26.79 16.86 -36.06
N ALA A 371 -27.67 17.70 -35.53
CA ALA A 371 -28.85 18.21 -36.20
C ALA A 371 -28.91 19.75 -36.12
N ALA A 372 -29.43 20.40 -37.18
CA ALA A 372 -29.42 21.86 -37.33
C ALA A 372 -30.74 22.53 -36.86
N ALA A 373 -30.70 23.86 -36.75
CA ALA A 373 -31.75 24.70 -36.18
C ALA A 373 -33.15 24.58 -36.84
N GLY A 374 -34.23 24.73 -36.05
CA GLY A 374 -35.58 24.88 -36.61
C GLY A 374 -36.78 24.87 -35.65
N VAL A 375 -37.01 25.97 -34.92
CA VAL A 375 -38.34 26.48 -34.49
C VAL A 375 -39.32 25.58 -33.68
N GLY A 376 -39.57 25.97 -32.42
CA GLY A 376 -40.95 26.13 -31.93
C GLY A 376 -41.47 25.17 -30.85
N GLY A 377 -42.02 25.75 -29.77
CA GLY A 377 -42.80 25.03 -28.74
C GLY A 377 -42.13 25.03 -27.37
N ALA A 378 -42.63 25.84 -26.43
CA ALA A 378 -42.14 25.90 -25.07
C ALA A 378 -43.01 25.05 -24.12
N PHE A 379 -42.39 24.49 -23.08
CA PHE A 379 -42.78 24.74 -21.68
C PHE A 379 -41.57 24.49 -20.78
N ALA A 380 -41.40 25.33 -19.76
CA ALA A 380 -40.30 25.25 -18.80
C ALA A 380 -40.79 25.63 -17.39
N GLY A 381 -40.20 25.01 -16.37
CA GLY A 381 -40.29 25.41 -14.97
C GLY A 381 -38.87 25.47 -14.41
N ALA A 382 -38.55 26.55 -13.68
CA ALA A 382 -37.18 26.86 -13.26
C ALA A 382 -36.91 26.47 -11.80
N VAL A 383 -35.62 26.36 -11.48
CA VAL A 383 -35.06 26.34 -10.11
C VAL A 383 -33.96 27.40 -10.07
N GLU A 384 -33.85 28.16 -8.98
CA GLU A 384 -32.87 29.25 -8.81
C GLU A 384 -31.47 28.72 -8.40
N GLU A 385 -30.44 29.53 -8.68
CA GLU A 385 -29.04 29.25 -8.29
C GLU A 385 -28.79 29.54 -6.79
N PRO A 386 -27.92 28.76 -6.11
CA PRO A 386 -27.47 29.06 -4.76
C PRO A 386 -26.36 30.14 -4.73
N HIS A 387 -26.31 30.90 -3.64
CA HIS A 387 -25.35 32.01 -3.45
C HIS A 387 -23.94 31.58 -2.98
N ASP A 388 -22.99 32.50 -3.14
CA ASP A 388 -21.63 32.53 -2.54
C ASP A 388 -21.62 32.13 -1.05
N VAL A 389 -20.70 31.23 -0.68
CA VAL A 389 -20.51 30.74 0.70
C VAL A 389 -19.05 30.92 1.18
N THR A 390 -18.52 32.14 1.09
CA THR A 390 -17.23 32.51 1.71
C THR A 390 -17.30 32.64 3.23
N ALA A 391 -17.44 31.51 3.94
CA ALA A 391 -17.58 31.44 5.39
C ALA A 391 -16.27 31.71 6.17
N VAL A 392 -15.97 32.99 6.43
CA VAL A 392 -14.89 33.41 7.34
C VAL A 392 -15.36 33.34 8.80
N ILE A 393 -14.89 32.32 9.54
CA ILE A 393 -15.12 32.24 11.00
C ILE A 393 -14.28 33.31 11.72
N ARG A 394 -14.93 34.35 12.25
CA ARG A 394 -14.34 35.24 13.25
C ARG A 394 -14.54 34.66 14.67
N PRO A 395 -13.58 34.86 15.59
CA PRO A 395 -13.86 34.68 17.02
C PRO A 395 -14.85 35.75 17.52
N PRO A 396 -15.70 35.44 18.51
CA PRO A 396 -16.65 36.40 19.06
C PRO A 396 -15.98 37.42 20.00
N ASP A 397 -16.47 38.67 19.99
CA ASP A 397 -16.00 39.72 20.89
C ASP A 397 -16.37 39.46 22.35
N ALA A 398 -15.45 39.82 23.26
CA ALA A 398 -15.53 39.57 24.70
C ALA A 398 -16.60 40.37 25.47
N SER A 399 -17.50 41.06 24.76
CA SER A 399 -18.55 41.93 25.31
C SER A 399 -19.93 41.26 25.41
N SER A 400 -20.04 39.98 25.05
CA SER A 400 -21.32 39.28 24.83
C SER A 400 -21.89 38.56 26.08
N LEU A 401 -21.26 38.68 27.25
CA LEU A 401 -21.54 37.86 28.44
C LEU A 401 -22.51 38.52 29.47
N THR A 402 -23.58 39.17 29.01
CA THR A 402 -24.56 39.84 29.91
C THR A 402 -26.03 39.74 29.48
N SER A 403 -26.54 38.51 29.27
CA SER A 403 -27.99 38.30 29.04
C SER A 403 -28.50 36.85 29.28
N LEU A 404 -28.27 36.29 30.47
CA LEU A 404 -28.95 35.06 30.94
C LEU A 404 -29.81 35.34 32.20
N PRO A 405 -31.14 35.08 32.17
CA PRO A 405 -31.99 35.16 33.36
C PRO A 405 -31.90 33.88 34.23
N PRO A 406 -32.24 33.92 35.55
CA PRO A 406 -31.70 32.94 36.50
C PRO A 406 -32.74 32.11 37.28
N PHE A 407 -32.62 30.78 37.26
CA PHE A 407 -33.33 29.81 38.12
C PHE A 407 -32.52 28.51 38.23
N LEU A 408 -32.47 27.77 39.35
CA LEU A 408 -32.64 28.13 40.77
C LEU A 408 -31.93 27.03 41.63
N SER A 409 -31.54 27.34 42.86
CA SER A 409 -30.88 26.37 43.77
C SER A 409 -31.86 25.67 44.72
N GLY A 410 -31.66 24.37 44.96
CA GLY A 410 -32.28 23.60 46.03
C GLY A 410 -32.05 22.09 45.86
N GLY A 411 -31.88 21.26 46.90
CA GLY A 411 -31.91 21.59 48.33
C GLY A 411 -32.60 20.50 49.16
N GLY A 412 -32.07 19.28 49.18
CA GLY A 412 -32.65 18.13 49.92
C GLY A 412 -31.57 17.21 50.50
N THR A 413 -31.76 16.75 51.74
CA THR A 413 -30.76 16.03 52.55
C THR A 413 -30.86 14.50 52.44
N PRO A 414 -29.74 13.76 52.44
CA PRO A 414 -29.72 12.29 52.46
C PRO A 414 -29.70 11.70 53.89
N PRO A 415 -30.17 10.45 54.08
CA PRO A 415 -29.82 9.62 55.24
C PRO A 415 -28.41 8.98 55.12
N PRO A 416 -27.78 8.50 56.21
CA PRO A 416 -26.31 8.34 56.27
C PRO A 416 -25.77 6.89 56.28
N GLY A 417 -24.47 6.75 55.97
CA GLY A 417 -23.66 5.52 56.09
C GLY A 417 -22.70 5.34 54.89
N ALA A 418 -21.56 6.03 54.80
CA ALA A 418 -20.28 5.73 55.47
C ALA A 418 -19.63 4.39 55.02
N GLY A 419 -18.42 4.37 54.44
CA GLY A 419 -17.53 5.46 54.00
C GLY A 419 -16.09 4.98 53.69
N ALA A 420 -15.28 5.85 53.05
CA ALA A 420 -13.87 5.63 52.65
C ALA A 420 -13.60 4.47 51.66
N GLY A 421 -12.55 4.47 50.82
CA GLY A 421 -11.46 5.44 50.66
C GLY A 421 -10.79 5.31 49.26
N ALA A 422 -9.57 5.80 49.09
CA ALA A 422 -8.89 5.85 47.79
C ALA A 422 -8.06 4.60 47.44
N GLY A 423 -7.99 4.28 46.15
CA GLY A 423 -7.14 3.26 45.51
C GLY A 423 -7.61 2.98 44.07
N GLY A 424 -6.80 2.43 43.15
CA GLY A 424 -5.35 2.21 43.24
C GLY A 424 -4.86 0.87 42.65
N TRP A 425 -4.72 0.79 41.31
CA TRP A 425 -3.92 -0.18 40.53
C TRP A 425 -4.20 -1.70 40.65
N ALA A 426 -3.79 -2.41 39.59
CA ALA A 426 -3.61 -3.88 39.42
C ALA A 426 -4.85 -4.80 39.28
N ASP A 427 -4.84 -5.55 38.18
CA ASP A 427 -4.91 -7.02 38.04
C ASP A 427 -5.70 -7.87 39.06
N GLU A 428 -6.55 -8.78 38.58
CA GLU A 428 -6.24 -10.22 38.52
C GLU A 428 -7.33 -11.05 37.78
N ASP A 429 -7.00 -12.30 37.43
CA ASP A 429 -7.94 -13.30 36.90
C ASP A 429 -8.99 -13.73 37.95
N GLY A 430 -10.19 -14.15 37.49
CA GLY A 430 -11.28 -14.52 38.39
C GLY A 430 -12.35 -15.42 37.76
N ALA A 431 -12.06 -16.70 37.59
CA ALA A 431 -13.01 -17.67 37.05
C ALA A 431 -14.18 -17.95 38.02
N THR A 432 -15.42 -17.98 37.50
CA THR A 432 -16.62 -18.35 38.28
C THR A 432 -16.82 -19.86 38.32
N VAL A 433 -16.91 -20.41 39.53
CA VAL A 433 -17.19 -21.83 39.76
C VAL A 433 -18.69 -22.11 39.63
N ALA A 434 -19.04 -23.16 38.89
CA ALA A 434 -20.34 -23.83 38.97
C ALA A 434 -20.15 -25.23 39.59
N THR A 435 -20.92 -25.54 40.65
CA THR A 435 -20.79 -26.79 41.42
C THR A 435 -21.87 -27.79 41.06
N GLU A 436 -21.49 -29.04 40.79
CA GLU A 436 -22.33 -30.23 41.04
C GLU A 436 -21.45 -31.44 41.40
N ALA A 437 -22.02 -32.51 41.98
CA ALA A 437 -21.28 -33.35 42.94
C ALA A 437 -21.50 -34.87 42.81
N SER A 438 -20.53 -35.61 43.37
CA SER A 438 -20.51 -37.07 43.63
C SER A 438 -20.30 -37.98 42.38
N ASP A 439 -19.77 -39.21 42.48
CA ASP A 439 -19.40 -40.01 43.67
C ASP A 439 -18.27 -41.04 43.39
N ARG A 440 -17.53 -41.45 44.45
CA ARG A 440 -16.63 -42.65 44.59
C ARG A 440 -15.48 -42.92 43.60
N GLY A 441 -14.27 -43.19 44.12
CA GLY A 441 -13.13 -43.69 43.31
C GLY A 441 -11.81 -44.11 44.00
N SER A 442 -11.81 -44.40 45.31
CA SER A 442 -10.61 -44.76 46.11
C SER A 442 -9.73 -45.89 45.56
N TRP A 443 -8.39 -45.69 45.48
CA TRP A 443 -7.33 -46.68 45.80
C TRP A 443 -5.95 -46.01 46.03
N GLY A 444 -5.09 -46.67 46.81
CA GLY A 444 -3.67 -46.37 47.13
C GLY A 444 -3.15 -47.39 48.16
N PRO A 445 -1.95 -47.26 48.78
CA PRO A 445 -0.83 -46.32 48.55
C PRO A 445 0.54 -47.06 48.39
N HIS A 446 1.65 -46.49 48.92
CA HIS A 446 3.08 -46.92 49.02
C HIS A 446 4.03 -46.20 48.04
N GLY A 447 5.20 -45.67 48.44
CA GLY A 447 5.81 -45.50 49.77
C GLY A 447 7.11 -44.67 49.73
N ALA A 448 7.55 -44.13 50.87
CA ALA A 448 8.76 -43.28 51.06
C ALA A 448 9.75 -43.99 52.05
N PRO A 449 10.85 -43.40 52.62
CA PRO A 449 11.33 -42.00 52.61
C PRO A 449 12.89 -41.80 52.60
N ARG A 450 13.35 -40.60 52.99
CA ARG A 450 14.70 -40.16 53.48
C ARG A 450 15.72 -39.65 52.44
N ASP A 451 16.58 -38.66 52.73
CA ASP A 451 16.74 -37.62 53.80
C ASP A 451 17.86 -36.64 53.31
N ALA A 452 18.09 -35.39 53.76
CA ALA A 452 17.35 -34.38 54.56
C ALA A 452 18.10 -33.00 54.50
N THR A 453 17.85 -32.09 55.46
CA THR A 453 18.56 -30.82 55.78
C THR A 453 18.44 -29.57 54.86
N GLY A 454 17.97 -28.47 55.45
CA GLY A 454 18.24 -27.05 55.14
C GLY A 454 18.50 -26.32 56.49
N PRO A 455 18.11 -25.04 56.74
CA PRO A 455 17.66 -23.97 55.83
C PRO A 455 18.28 -22.57 56.18
N GLY A 456 17.70 -21.47 55.68
CA GLY A 456 17.94 -20.05 56.08
C GLY A 456 18.34 -19.16 54.89
N GLU A 457 17.61 -18.14 54.42
CA GLU A 457 16.94 -16.95 55.03
C GLU A 457 17.91 -15.85 55.55
N ALA A 458 17.64 -14.53 55.40
CA ALA A 458 16.76 -13.75 54.51
C ALA A 458 17.02 -12.21 54.65
N THR A 459 16.42 -11.41 53.76
CA THR A 459 15.96 -10.00 53.99
C THR A 459 16.96 -8.81 53.99
N VAL A 460 16.98 -8.10 52.85
CA VAL A 460 16.74 -6.63 52.64
C VAL A 460 17.00 -5.62 53.78
N LEU A 461 17.76 -4.53 53.48
CA LEU A 461 17.35 -3.11 53.68
C LEU A 461 18.39 -2.08 53.16
N THR A 462 17.92 -0.86 52.86
CA THR A 462 18.68 0.40 52.61
C THR A 462 18.29 1.42 53.74
N PRO A 463 18.68 2.74 53.79
CA PRO A 463 19.48 3.58 52.86
C PRO A 463 20.47 4.61 53.52
N ASP A 464 21.06 5.46 52.65
CA ASP A 464 21.28 6.93 52.79
C ASP A 464 22.53 7.59 53.44
N ALA A 465 22.83 8.78 52.88
CA ALA A 465 23.55 10.00 53.31
C ALA A 465 24.82 10.01 54.21
N GLY A 466 25.82 10.80 53.78
CA GLY A 466 26.90 11.38 54.60
C GLY A 466 27.52 12.63 53.95
N HIS A 467 27.78 13.71 54.72
CA HIS A 467 28.14 15.05 54.21
C HIS A 467 29.61 15.49 54.48
N GLY A 468 30.11 16.44 53.66
CA GLY A 468 31.25 17.33 53.93
C GLY A 468 31.77 17.97 52.62
N HIS A 469 31.60 19.26 52.32
CA HIS A 469 32.23 20.48 52.90
C HIS A 469 33.77 20.51 52.83
N ALA A 470 34.45 21.59 52.38
CA ALA A 470 34.00 22.85 51.76
C ALA A 470 35.20 23.68 51.18
N ALA A 471 34.90 24.85 50.60
CA ALA A 471 35.73 26.07 50.52
C ALA A 471 36.88 26.22 49.48
N ALA A 472 36.55 26.95 48.40
CA ALA A 472 37.17 28.20 47.91
C ALA A 472 38.71 28.35 47.72
N GLY A 473 39.10 28.81 46.50
CA GLY A 473 40.47 29.29 46.21
C GLY A 473 40.71 29.77 44.76
N GLN A 474 40.28 30.98 44.41
CA GLN A 474 40.77 31.78 43.25
C GLN A 474 41.49 33.03 43.80
N PRO A 475 42.48 33.66 43.12
CA PRO A 475 42.54 34.05 41.68
C PRO A 475 43.89 33.71 40.98
N GLY A 476 44.19 34.10 39.73
CA GLY A 476 43.35 34.62 38.63
C GLY A 476 44.13 35.33 37.49
N TRP A 477 43.50 35.37 36.30
CA TRP A 477 43.60 36.37 35.21
C TRP A 477 44.86 36.53 34.30
N SER A 478 44.61 36.47 32.97
CA SER A 478 45.39 36.99 31.82
C SER A 478 46.71 36.27 31.41
N GLY A 479 47.07 36.18 30.12
CA GLY A 479 46.28 36.45 28.90
C GLY A 479 47.08 36.33 27.58
N SER A 480 46.37 36.08 26.46
CA SER A 480 46.73 36.34 25.04
C SER A 480 48.15 36.03 24.49
N GLY A 481 48.26 35.13 23.49
CA GLY A 481 49.48 34.98 22.67
C GLY A 481 49.42 33.92 21.55
N VAL A 482 49.14 34.34 20.32
CA VAL A 482 49.19 33.58 19.04
C VAL A 482 50.04 34.45 18.08
N PRO A 483 50.96 33.98 17.20
CA PRO A 483 50.78 32.90 16.21
C PRO A 483 52.03 32.02 15.85
N GLY A 484 51.89 31.07 14.90
CA GLY A 484 53.04 30.56 14.11
C GLY A 484 52.94 29.14 13.51
N GLN A 485 52.52 29.02 12.24
CA GLN A 485 52.77 27.87 11.34
C GLN A 485 54.16 28.05 10.62
N PRO A 486 54.74 27.10 9.80
CA PRO A 486 54.05 26.08 8.98
C PRO A 486 54.75 24.69 8.67
N ALA A 487 53.88 23.72 8.31
CA ALA A 487 53.94 22.77 7.17
C ALA A 487 55.10 21.75 6.89
N VAL A 488 54.70 20.73 6.10
CA VAL A 488 55.47 19.69 5.37
C VAL A 488 56.12 18.57 6.23
N GLY A 489 55.98 17.27 5.94
CA GLY A 489 55.17 16.58 4.90
C GLY A 489 55.66 15.13 4.62
N ALA A 490 55.11 14.51 3.57
CA ALA A 490 55.48 13.20 2.96
C ALA A 490 55.03 11.90 3.68
N ALA A 491 54.79 10.86 2.86
CA ALA A 491 54.07 9.62 3.20
C ALA A 491 54.88 8.33 2.91
N ALA A 492 54.26 7.18 3.20
CA ALA A 492 54.52 5.81 2.66
C ALA A 492 55.72 4.99 3.22
N GLY A 493 55.57 3.65 3.22
CA GLY A 493 56.69 2.69 3.33
C GLY A 493 56.46 1.44 4.19
N ALA A 494 55.88 0.39 3.60
CA ALA A 494 55.47 -0.91 4.20
C ALA A 494 56.58 -1.87 4.74
N TYR A 495 56.15 -3.03 5.27
CA TYR A 495 56.90 -4.24 5.71
C TYR A 495 57.68 -4.16 7.05
N ALA A 496 57.96 -5.25 7.81
CA ALA A 496 57.36 -6.59 8.01
C ALA A 496 58.13 -7.36 9.14
N ALA A 497 57.73 -8.61 9.45
CA ALA A 497 58.48 -9.66 10.19
C ALA A 497 58.58 -9.54 11.74
N ALA A 498 58.66 -10.62 12.55
CA ALA A 498 58.44 -12.08 12.31
C ALA A 498 58.37 -12.89 13.65
N GLU A 499 58.34 -14.24 13.52
CA GLU A 499 58.42 -15.32 14.53
C GLU A 499 57.12 -15.65 15.30
N SER A 500 56.76 -16.90 15.64
CA SER A 500 57.32 -18.27 15.44
C SER A 500 56.14 -19.31 15.48
N ALA A 501 56.21 -20.65 15.48
CA ALA A 501 57.30 -21.64 15.62
C ALA A 501 57.06 -22.97 14.82
N ALA A 502 56.56 -24.04 15.47
CA ALA A 502 56.56 -25.46 15.00
C ALA A 502 55.40 -26.28 15.64
N GLU A 503 55.03 -27.52 15.28
CA GLU A 503 55.68 -28.67 14.59
C GLU A 503 54.75 -29.28 13.49
N ALA A 504 55.22 -29.66 12.29
CA ALA A 504 55.73 -30.99 11.82
C ALA A 504 54.77 -32.21 11.93
N GLY A 505 54.55 -33.07 10.91
CA GLY A 505 55.00 -33.09 9.50
C GLY A 505 54.62 -34.40 8.74
N LEU A 506 55.20 -34.61 7.53
CA LEU A 506 55.17 -35.79 6.61
C LEU A 506 54.22 -35.79 5.37
N LEU A 507 54.68 -36.52 4.34
CA LEU A 507 54.27 -36.67 2.92
C LEU A 507 54.69 -38.11 2.45
N PRO A 508 54.31 -38.70 1.27
CA PRO A 508 54.27 -38.10 -0.07
C PRO A 508 53.16 -38.60 -1.05
N ALA A 509 53.37 -38.36 -2.36
CA ALA A 509 52.41 -38.38 -3.47
C ALA A 509 52.30 -39.69 -4.29
N ASP A 510 51.36 -39.73 -5.25
CA ASP A 510 51.61 -40.14 -6.65
C ASP A 510 50.46 -39.71 -7.62
N GLY A 511 50.72 -39.72 -8.94
CA GLY A 511 49.78 -39.41 -10.06
C GLY A 511 49.49 -40.64 -10.95
N PRO A 512 49.11 -40.53 -12.26
CA PRO A 512 49.19 -39.34 -13.15
C PRO A 512 48.11 -39.16 -14.27
N ASP A 513 48.30 -38.10 -15.08
CA ASP A 513 48.05 -37.95 -16.55
C ASP A 513 46.67 -37.75 -17.24
N LEU A 514 46.76 -37.08 -18.40
CA LEU A 514 45.74 -36.67 -19.39
C LEU A 514 46.16 -37.08 -20.82
N PRO A 515 45.29 -36.90 -21.84
CA PRO A 515 45.74 -36.32 -23.11
C PRO A 515 44.77 -35.26 -23.71
N ALA A 516 45.17 -34.59 -24.80
CA ALA A 516 44.53 -33.37 -25.32
C ALA A 516 44.43 -33.26 -26.87
N GLY A 517 43.69 -32.25 -27.36
CA GLY A 517 43.60 -31.81 -28.78
C GLY A 517 42.16 -31.69 -29.30
N ALA A 518 41.82 -30.93 -30.35
CA ALA A 518 42.53 -29.87 -31.09
C ALA A 518 41.51 -29.06 -31.94
N ALA A 519 41.85 -27.87 -32.43
CA ALA A 519 40.98 -27.02 -33.29
C ALA A 519 41.36 -27.11 -34.79
N PRO A 520 40.43 -26.77 -35.71
CA PRO A 520 40.68 -25.63 -36.61
C PRO A 520 39.43 -24.85 -37.11
N GLY A 521 39.65 -23.66 -37.71
CA GLY A 521 38.72 -22.98 -38.64
C GLY A 521 39.10 -23.24 -40.12
N PRO A 522 38.82 -22.36 -41.12
CA PRO A 522 38.24 -20.99 -41.05
C PRO A 522 37.23 -20.63 -42.20
N SER A 523 36.78 -19.37 -42.28
CA SER A 523 36.77 -18.46 -43.49
C SER A 523 35.52 -17.60 -43.76
N GLY A 524 35.75 -16.32 -44.13
CA GLY A 524 34.83 -15.40 -44.85
C GLY A 524 33.76 -14.64 -44.04
N SER A 525 33.33 -13.41 -44.41
CA SER A 525 33.94 -12.40 -45.30
C SER A 525 33.38 -10.97 -45.03
N HIS A 526 34.00 -9.95 -45.62
CA HIS A 526 33.82 -8.49 -45.42
C HIS A 526 32.39 -7.91 -45.34
N ARG A 527 32.21 -6.89 -44.47
CA ARG A 527 32.11 -5.49 -44.94
C ARG A 527 32.47 -4.47 -43.85
N ALA A 528 33.05 -3.34 -44.27
CA ALA A 528 33.33 -2.18 -43.42
C ALA A 528 32.41 -1.00 -43.79
N GLY A 529 32.21 -0.08 -42.85
CA GLY A 529 31.57 1.22 -43.02
C GLY A 529 32.21 2.20 -42.04
N GLU A 530 32.77 3.29 -42.56
CA GLU A 530 33.70 4.19 -41.85
C GLU A 530 33.06 5.58 -41.64
N GLY A 531 33.52 6.33 -40.63
CA GLY A 531 32.96 7.62 -40.21
C GLY A 531 32.77 7.66 -38.69
N ASP A 532 33.75 8.04 -37.87
CA ASP A 532 34.38 9.37 -37.73
C ASP A 532 33.41 10.43 -37.13
N GLY A 533 33.67 11.04 -35.98
CA GLY A 533 34.79 10.83 -35.04
C GLY A 533 34.77 11.81 -33.86
N GLY A 534 35.87 11.86 -33.10
CA GLY A 534 36.26 13.00 -32.24
C GLY A 534 35.36 13.37 -31.04
N GLY A 535 35.77 12.98 -29.82
CA GLY A 535 35.42 13.69 -28.59
C GLY A 535 36.55 14.62 -28.13
N ILE A 536 36.27 15.65 -27.32
CA ILE A 536 37.24 16.39 -26.47
C ILE A 536 36.52 17.26 -25.43
N PHE A 537 37.22 17.60 -24.34
CA PHE A 537 36.81 18.40 -23.19
C PHE A 537 36.25 19.81 -23.51
N GLY A 538 35.39 20.35 -22.64
CA GLY A 538 34.89 21.73 -22.77
C GLY A 538 34.17 22.31 -21.53
N SER A 539 34.84 22.41 -20.37
CA SER A 539 34.25 23.01 -19.16
C SER A 539 34.14 24.55 -19.23
N ARG A 540 32.99 25.14 -18.86
CA ARG A 540 32.88 26.59 -18.56
C ARG A 540 31.74 26.94 -17.59
N ARG A 541 32.04 27.77 -16.59
CA ARG A 541 31.09 28.58 -15.80
C ARG A 541 30.95 29.97 -16.46
N VAL A 542 29.81 30.66 -16.31
CA VAL A 542 29.68 32.14 -16.32
C VAL A 542 28.29 32.56 -15.79
N MET A 543 28.09 33.86 -15.53
CA MET A 543 27.11 34.41 -14.59
C MET A 543 25.77 34.93 -15.18
N VAL A 544 24.82 35.06 -14.25
CA VAL A 544 23.62 35.92 -14.19
C VAL A 544 23.68 37.25 -14.98
N ALA A 545 22.57 37.59 -15.65
CA ALA A 545 22.07 38.96 -15.85
C ALA A 545 20.54 38.95 -16.04
N ALA A 546 19.84 40.08 -15.83
CA ALA A 546 18.38 40.19 -15.90
C ALA A 546 17.91 41.38 -16.75
N ALA A 547 16.66 41.35 -17.23
CA ALA A 547 15.99 42.46 -17.90
C ALA A 547 14.47 42.47 -17.65
N ILE A 548 13.86 43.66 -17.68
CA ILE A 548 12.43 43.95 -17.44
C ILE A 548 11.90 44.80 -18.61
N ILE A 549 10.64 44.61 -19.02
CA ILE A 549 9.78 45.57 -19.75
C ILE A 549 8.29 45.19 -19.52
N ALA A 550 7.35 46.12 -19.70
CA ALA A 550 5.94 46.00 -19.31
C ALA A 550 4.99 46.76 -20.30
N VAL A 551 3.73 47.04 -19.90
CA VAL A 551 2.76 48.04 -20.49
C VAL A 551 2.05 47.57 -21.81
N LEU A 552 0.73 47.71 -22.07
CA LEU A 552 -0.44 48.28 -21.34
C LEU A 552 -1.83 47.70 -21.80
N PHE A 553 -2.91 48.14 -21.13
CA PHE A 553 -4.36 48.03 -21.45
C PHE A 553 -4.84 48.72 -22.76
N VAL A 554 -5.99 48.25 -23.29
CA VAL A 554 -7.15 49.06 -23.78
C VAL A 554 -8.47 48.32 -23.41
N ALA A 555 -9.62 49.01 -23.33
CA ALA A 555 -10.94 48.49 -22.90
C ALA A 555 -12.13 48.99 -23.79
N ILE A 556 -13.37 49.00 -23.25
CA ILE A 556 -14.69 49.28 -23.92
C ILE A 556 -15.27 48.00 -24.58
N GLY A 557 -16.57 47.62 -24.52
CA GLY A 557 -17.85 48.25 -24.10
C GLY A 557 -18.91 48.04 -25.22
N THR A 558 -20.25 48.04 -25.05
CA THR A 558 -21.19 48.45 -23.97
C THR A 558 -22.63 47.94 -24.24
N THR A 559 -23.46 47.66 -23.21
CA THR A 559 -24.97 47.80 -23.14
C THR A 559 -25.88 47.09 -24.17
N ALA A 560 -27.17 46.76 -23.98
CA ALA A 560 -28.22 46.76 -22.92
C ALA A 560 -29.31 45.73 -23.35
N GLY A 561 -30.41 45.34 -22.66
CA GLY A 561 -31.04 45.70 -21.37
C GLY A 561 -32.59 45.66 -21.49
N VAL A 562 -33.34 45.72 -20.37
CA VAL A 562 -34.79 46.12 -20.27
C VAL A 562 -35.86 45.09 -20.78
N VAL A 563 -37.00 44.76 -20.11
CA VAL A 563 -37.49 44.95 -18.70
C VAL A 563 -38.85 44.19 -18.45
N LEU A 564 -39.07 43.65 -17.23
CA LEU A 564 -40.36 43.31 -16.49
C LEU A 564 -41.50 42.52 -17.22
N THR A 565 -42.59 41.99 -16.61
CA THR A 565 -43.19 41.88 -15.23
C THR A 565 -43.70 40.43 -15.03
N GLY A 566 -43.75 39.82 -13.82
CA GLY A 566 -44.95 39.76 -12.91
C GLY A 566 -46.09 38.80 -13.37
N ARG A 567 -47.05 38.28 -12.59
CA ARG A 567 -47.40 38.19 -11.14
C ARG A 567 -48.75 37.39 -11.06
N ASP A 568 -49.23 36.57 -10.10
CA ASP A 568 -48.93 36.18 -8.69
C ASP A 568 -49.53 34.76 -8.38
N SER A 569 -49.12 34.11 -7.27
CA SER A 569 -49.85 33.03 -6.49
C SER A 569 -50.17 31.65 -7.15
N GLY A 570 -50.37 30.55 -6.42
CA GLY A 570 -50.15 30.27 -4.97
C GLY A 570 -50.99 29.10 -4.40
N SER A 571 -50.42 28.30 -3.46
CA SER A 571 -51.05 27.21 -2.64
C SER A 571 -51.59 25.95 -3.37
N GLY A 572 -51.60 24.74 -2.77
CA GLY A 572 -50.98 24.27 -1.52
C GLY A 572 -51.53 22.91 -1.01
N ALA A 573 -50.81 22.28 -0.06
CA ALA A 573 -51.20 21.16 0.83
C ALA A 573 -51.42 19.72 0.26
N ASP A 574 -50.77 18.75 0.91
CA ASP A 574 -51.31 17.48 1.50
C ASP A 574 -52.12 16.47 0.62
N SER A 575 -52.01 15.13 0.71
CA SER A 575 -51.42 14.24 1.74
C SER A 575 -51.26 12.76 1.29
N VAL A 576 -50.20 12.08 1.77
CA VAL A 576 -50.13 10.77 2.49
C VAL A 576 -50.91 9.50 2.01
N ALA A 577 -50.18 8.36 1.98
CA ALA A 577 -50.63 6.93 2.06
C ALA A 577 -51.38 6.28 0.85
N SER A 578 -51.36 4.94 0.62
CA SER A 578 -50.55 3.82 1.16
C SER A 578 -50.61 2.57 0.22
N VAL A 579 -49.75 1.56 0.47
CA VAL A 579 -49.59 0.32 -0.33
C VAL A 579 -50.71 -0.72 -0.14
N GLY A 580 -50.97 -1.55 -1.16
CA GLY A 580 -51.74 -2.82 -1.09
C GLY A 580 -51.11 -3.92 -1.99
N PRO A 581 -51.28 -5.24 -1.68
CA PRO A 581 -50.45 -6.31 -2.26
C PRO A 581 -51.07 -7.15 -3.41
N PHE A 582 -50.24 -8.01 -4.01
CA PHE A 582 -50.55 -8.92 -5.14
C PHE A 582 -51.44 -10.14 -4.80
N PRO A 583 -52.20 -10.66 -5.77
CA PRO A 583 -52.71 -12.03 -5.81
C PRO A 583 -51.96 -12.95 -6.80
N THR A 584 -52.04 -14.26 -6.58
CA THR A 584 -51.48 -15.33 -7.45
C THR A 584 -52.57 -16.11 -8.21
N THR A 585 -52.20 -16.83 -9.28
CA THR A 585 -53.09 -17.81 -9.95
C THR A 585 -52.33 -18.94 -10.65
N ASP A 586 -53.02 -20.06 -10.86
CA ASP A 586 -52.49 -21.41 -11.16
C ASP A 586 -52.65 -21.85 -12.66
N PRO A 587 -52.12 -23.03 -13.09
CA PRO A 587 -51.77 -23.31 -14.50
C PRO A 587 -52.88 -23.91 -15.39
N ILE A 588 -52.61 -23.93 -16.71
CA ILE A 588 -53.52 -24.37 -17.80
C ILE A 588 -52.78 -25.36 -18.75
N PRO A 589 -53.46 -26.40 -19.30
CA PRO A 589 -52.83 -27.58 -19.96
C PRO A 589 -52.42 -27.38 -21.44
N PRO A 590 -51.66 -28.32 -22.05
CA PRO A 590 -51.00 -28.10 -23.35
C PRO A 590 -51.95 -28.13 -24.56
N SER A 591 -51.70 -27.23 -25.51
CA SER A 591 -52.39 -27.18 -26.81
C SER A 591 -51.41 -27.39 -27.96
N SER A 592 -51.64 -28.43 -28.77
CA SER A 592 -50.77 -28.80 -29.89
C SER A 592 -51.17 -28.09 -31.18
N SER A 593 -50.49 -26.97 -31.46
CA SER A 593 -50.45 -26.35 -32.79
C SER A 593 -49.04 -26.47 -33.38
N PRO A 594 -48.88 -26.63 -34.70
CA PRO A 594 -47.56 -26.58 -35.34
C PRO A 594 -47.06 -25.14 -35.39
N THR A 595 -46.52 -24.65 -34.27
CA THR A 595 -45.86 -23.35 -34.19
C THR A 595 -44.74 -23.31 -35.22
N THR A 596 -44.84 -22.38 -36.17
CA THR A 596 -43.78 -22.06 -37.13
C THR A 596 -42.45 -21.96 -36.38
N ALA A 597 -41.43 -22.68 -36.85
CA ALA A 597 -40.10 -22.64 -36.25
C ALA A 597 -39.68 -21.17 -36.04
N PRO A 598 -39.25 -20.77 -34.83
CA PRO A 598 -38.98 -19.37 -34.54
C PRO A 598 -37.93 -18.87 -35.53
N ALA A 599 -38.15 -17.66 -36.04
CA ALA A 599 -37.14 -16.98 -36.86
C ALA A 599 -35.81 -16.97 -36.09
N PRO A 600 -34.66 -17.20 -36.76
CA PRO A 600 -33.37 -17.31 -36.09
C PRO A 600 -33.16 -16.06 -35.24
N ALA A 601 -33.10 -16.24 -33.92
CA ALA A 601 -33.12 -15.14 -32.97
C ALA A 601 -31.95 -14.20 -33.25
N ALA A 602 -32.30 -12.96 -33.64
CA ALA A 602 -31.31 -11.91 -33.81
C ALA A 602 -30.52 -11.78 -32.51
N ASN A 603 -29.19 -11.70 -32.62
CA ASN A 603 -28.29 -11.60 -31.47
C ASN A 603 -28.31 -12.79 -30.48
N LEU A 604 -28.61 -14.02 -30.93
CA LEU A 604 -28.36 -15.24 -30.15
C LEU A 604 -26.87 -15.67 -30.24
N ILE A 605 -26.22 -15.76 -29.09
CA ILE A 605 -24.87 -16.30 -28.89
C ILE A 605 -25.01 -17.67 -28.22
N ARG A 606 -24.38 -18.71 -28.75
CA ARG A 606 -24.25 -20.01 -28.07
C ARG A 606 -22.87 -20.14 -27.44
N VAL A 607 -22.84 -20.58 -26.19
CA VAL A 607 -21.65 -20.97 -25.43
C VAL A 607 -21.82 -22.43 -25.02
N ALA A 608 -20.79 -23.24 -25.21
CA ALA A 608 -20.79 -24.62 -24.75
C ALA A 608 -19.42 -24.98 -24.18
N GLY A 609 -19.40 -25.79 -23.12
CA GLY A 609 -18.14 -26.30 -22.57
C GLY A 609 -18.17 -26.46 -21.06
N SER A 610 -17.01 -26.28 -20.43
CA SER A 610 -16.75 -26.59 -19.04
C SER A 610 -17.80 -26.08 -18.05
N SER A 611 -18.46 -27.00 -17.35
CA SER A 611 -19.35 -26.72 -16.21
C SER A 611 -18.69 -25.93 -15.08
N GLU A 612 -17.36 -25.89 -15.04
CA GLU A 612 -16.58 -25.10 -14.09
C GLU A 612 -16.49 -23.62 -14.48
N VAL A 613 -16.47 -23.31 -15.78
CA VAL A 613 -16.37 -21.92 -16.27
C VAL A 613 -17.75 -21.32 -16.55
N ALA A 614 -18.75 -22.15 -16.84
CA ALA A 614 -20.13 -21.71 -17.07
C ALA A 614 -20.69 -20.72 -16.02
N PRO A 615 -20.45 -20.84 -14.69
CA PRO A 615 -20.90 -19.85 -13.71
C PRO A 615 -20.32 -18.45 -13.93
N ILE A 616 -19.08 -18.35 -14.44
CA ILE A 616 -18.42 -17.07 -14.76
C ILE A 616 -19.13 -16.42 -15.96
N THR A 617 -19.41 -17.21 -16.99
CA THR A 617 -20.15 -16.77 -18.19
C THR A 617 -21.61 -16.45 -17.89
N GLU A 618 -22.24 -17.18 -16.96
CA GLU A 618 -23.58 -16.88 -16.46
C GLU A 618 -23.62 -15.55 -15.71
N THR A 619 -22.68 -15.28 -14.81
CA THR A 619 -22.52 -13.95 -14.16
C THR A 619 -22.30 -12.85 -15.19
N ALA A 620 -21.38 -13.04 -16.15
CA ALA A 620 -21.16 -12.09 -17.24
C ALA A 620 -22.46 -11.76 -18.00
N TYR A 621 -23.27 -12.77 -18.30
CA TYR A 621 -24.55 -12.60 -19.01
C TYR A 621 -25.68 -12.05 -18.12
N ASN A 622 -25.70 -12.38 -16.82
CA ASN A 622 -26.64 -11.84 -15.83
C ASN A 622 -26.49 -10.32 -15.68
N GLU A 623 -25.28 -9.80 -15.83
CA GLU A 623 -25.00 -8.36 -15.83
C GLU A 623 -25.16 -7.73 -17.22
N PHE A 624 -24.57 -8.32 -18.26
CA PHE A 624 -24.63 -7.78 -19.63
C PHE A 624 -26.07 -7.57 -20.13
N ARG A 625 -27.00 -8.49 -19.80
CA ARG A 625 -28.39 -8.36 -20.24
C ARG A 625 -29.16 -7.20 -19.59
N GLN A 626 -28.61 -6.58 -18.53
CA GLN A 626 -29.26 -5.42 -17.88
C GLN A 626 -29.19 -4.19 -18.78
N THR A 627 -28.04 -4.00 -19.44
CA THR A 627 -27.78 -2.94 -20.44
C THR A 627 -28.19 -3.38 -21.84
N GLN A 628 -27.74 -4.55 -22.30
CA GLN A 628 -27.95 -5.04 -23.68
C GLN A 628 -29.06 -6.11 -23.76
N ARG A 629 -30.29 -5.69 -23.46
CA ARG A 629 -31.49 -6.56 -23.34
C ARG A 629 -31.89 -7.35 -24.59
N ASN A 630 -31.36 -7.00 -25.76
CA ASN A 630 -31.69 -7.63 -27.04
C ASN A 630 -30.65 -8.66 -27.51
N VAL A 631 -29.64 -8.98 -26.69
CA VAL A 631 -28.72 -10.11 -26.90
C VAL A 631 -29.15 -11.26 -25.98
N THR A 632 -29.22 -12.47 -26.52
CA THR A 632 -29.45 -13.69 -25.74
C THR A 632 -28.19 -14.54 -25.75
N VAL A 633 -27.68 -14.91 -24.58
CA VAL A 633 -26.62 -15.92 -24.46
C VAL A 633 -27.25 -17.23 -23.99
N SER A 634 -26.99 -18.32 -24.71
CA SER A 634 -27.41 -19.67 -24.36
C SER A 634 -26.17 -20.46 -23.96
N ILE A 635 -26.10 -20.91 -22.71
CA ILE A 635 -24.93 -21.55 -22.11
C ILE A 635 -25.25 -23.04 -21.89
N GLU A 636 -24.41 -23.93 -22.41
CA GLU A 636 -24.57 -25.38 -22.35
C GLU A 636 -23.38 -26.03 -21.61
N ALA A 637 -23.54 -26.20 -20.30
CA ALA A 637 -22.54 -26.79 -19.41
C ALA A 637 -22.37 -28.30 -19.69
N THR A 638 -21.17 -28.67 -20.13
CA THR A 638 -20.70 -29.99 -20.58
C THR A 638 -19.20 -30.13 -20.23
N SER A 639 -18.38 -30.80 -21.05
CA SER A 639 -16.92 -30.86 -20.87
C SER A 639 -16.19 -29.78 -21.66
N THR A 640 -14.94 -29.46 -21.30
CA THR A 640 -14.07 -28.56 -22.08
C THR A 640 -13.87 -29.07 -23.52
N GLU A 641 -13.73 -30.40 -23.67
CA GLU A 641 -13.56 -31.10 -24.93
C GLU A 641 -14.81 -31.01 -25.82
N ASP A 642 -16.01 -31.17 -25.25
CA ASP A 642 -17.28 -30.97 -25.95
C ASP A 642 -17.44 -29.50 -26.37
N GLY A 643 -17.04 -28.55 -25.52
CA GLY A 643 -16.99 -27.12 -25.84
C GLY A 643 -16.10 -26.83 -27.04
N PHE A 644 -14.87 -27.35 -27.05
CA PHE A 644 -13.97 -27.23 -28.20
C PHE A 644 -14.54 -27.91 -29.47
N ALA A 645 -15.17 -29.08 -29.34
CA ALA A 645 -15.85 -29.74 -30.45
C ALA A 645 -17.04 -28.91 -31.00
N ALA A 646 -17.82 -28.27 -30.13
CA ALA A 646 -18.92 -27.38 -30.49
C ALA A 646 -18.41 -26.10 -31.17
N LEU A 647 -17.33 -25.50 -30.67
CA LEU A 647 -16.68 -24.32 -31.24
C LEU A 647 -16.15 -24.60 -32.65
N CYS A 648 -15.42 -25.71 -32.82
CA CYS A 648 -14.82 -26.12 -34.09
C CYS A 648 -15.85 -26.58 -35.13
N SER A 649 -16.93 -27.23 -34.70
CA SER A 649 -18.02 -27.68 -35.61
C SER A 649 -19.02 -26.57 -35.98
N GLY A 650 -18.83 -25.34 -35.47
CA GLY A 650 -19.70 -24.20 -35.77
C GLY A 650 -20.98 -24.13 -34.95
N LYS A 651 -21.16 -25.00 -33.94
CA LYS A 651 -22.37 -25.09 -33.11
C LYS A 651 -22.43 -24.01 -32.04
N ALA A 652 -21.30 -23.69 -31.41
CA ALA A 652 -21.18 -22.63 -30.41
C ALA A 652 -20.30 -21.49 -30.95
N GLU A 653 -20.59 -20.24 -30.58
CA GLU A 653 -19.79 -19.05 -30.94
C GLU A 653 -18.59 -18.87 -30.00
N LEU A 654 -18.80 -19.21 -28.73
CA LEU A 654 -17.81 -19.23 -27.66
C LEU A 654 -17.72 -20.64 -27.06
N ALA A 655 -16.61 -20.98 -26.40
CA ALA A 655 -16.49 -22.17 -25.58
C ALA A 655 -15.79 -21.90 -24.26
N ASP A 656 -16.36 -22.48 -23.22
CA ASP A 656 -15.92 -22.35 -21.84
C ASP A 656 -14.96 -23.50 -21.51
N ALA A 657 -13.78 -23.20 -20.95
CA ALA A 657 -12.67 -24.15 -20.90
C ALA A 657 -11.86 -24.07 -19.60
N SER A 658 -11.77 -25.19 -18.87
CA SER A 658 -11.02 -25.27 -17.61
C SER A 658 -9.59 -25.80 -17.72
N PHE A 659 -9.05 -25.77 -18.94
CA PHE A 659 -7.64 -25.95 -19.29
C PHE A 659 -7.36 -25.33 -20.68
N GLU A 660 -6.08 -25.10 -21.01
CA GLU A 660 -5.70 -24.47 -22.28
C GLU A 660 -5.91 -25.41 -23.50
N LEU A 661 -6.42 -24.85 -24.59
CA LEU A 661 -6.55 -25.51 -25.89
C LEU A 661 -5.18 -25.87 -26.49
N THR A 662 -4.72 -27.11 -26.29
CA THR A 662 -3.54 -27.64 -26.98
C THR A 662 -3.90 -28.26 -28.34
N PRO A 663 -3.03 -28.20 -29.37
CA PRO A 663 -3.34 -28.69 -30.72
C PRO A 663 -3.67 -30.18 -30.83
N GLY A 664 -3.28 -31.00 -29.84
CA GLY A 664 -3.55 -32.44 -29.82
C GLY A 664 -4.97 -32.84 -29.41
N ILE A 665 -5.74 -31.90 -28.84
CA ILE A 665 -7.11 -32.14 -28.36
C ILE A 665 -8.15 -31.98 -29.49
N LEU A 666 -7.79 -31.33 -30.59
CA LEU A 666 -8.70 -31.04 -31.70
C LEU A 666 -8.71 -32.12 -32.79
N ALA A 667 -9.91 -32.57 -33.15
CA ALA A 667 -10.13 -33.44 -34.30
C ALA A 667 -9.90 -32.74 -35.67
N ASP A 668 -10.03 -31.41 -35.74
CA ASP A 668 -9.59 -30.58 -36.88
C ASP A 668 -8.38 -29.71 -36.49
N PRO A 669 -7.15 -30.07 -36.90
CA PRO A 669 -5.97 -29.22 -36.71
C PRO A 669 -6.07 -27.84 -37.38
N GLY A 670 -6.98 -27.67 -38.35
CA GLY A 670 -7.31 -26.38 -38.96
C GLY A 670 -8.17 -25.48 -38.05
N CYS A 671 -8.82 -26.01 -37.02
CA CYS A 671 -9.65 -25.23 -36.10
C CYS A 671 -8.81 -24.35 -35.16
N ALA A 672 -7.64 -24.81 -34.69
CA ALA A 672 -6.74 -24.04 -33.82
C ALA A 672 -6.36 -22.65 -34.40
N LYS A 673 -6.42 -22.49 -35.73
CA LYS A 673 -6.12 -21.23 -36.44
C LYS A 673 -7.34 -20.31 -36.63
N LYS A 674 -8.54 -20.76 -36.22
CA LYS A 674 -9.84 -20.07 -36.35
C LYS A 674 -10.45 -19.69 -35.00
N VAL A 675 -9.72 -19.91 -33.91
CA VAL A 675 -10.17 -19.65 -32.54
C VAL A 675 -9.14 -18.81 -31.79
N VAL A 676 -9.60 -18.09 -30.78
CA VAL A 676 -8.78 -17.28 -29.87
C VAL A 676 -9.20 -17.59 -28.45
N GLY A 677 -8.24 -17.84 -27.56
CA GLY A 677 -8.46 -17.97 -26.12
C GLY A 677 -8.22 -16.67 -25.39
N PHE A 678 -9.01 -16.44 -24.34
CA PHE A 678 -8.84 -15.38 -23.36
C PHE A 678 -8.85 -16.04 -21.97
N GLU A 679 -7.85 -15.74 -21.15
CA GLU A 679 -7.77 -16.26 -19.78
C GLU A 679 -8.62 -15.35 -18.87
N VAL A 680 -9.70 -15.87 -18.29
CA VAL A 680 -10.75 -15.04 -17.65
C VAL A 680 -10.68 -15.04 -16.12
N ALA A 681 -10.18 -16.11 -15.51
CA ALA A 681 -10.07 -16.26 -14.07
C ALA A 681 -9.05 -17.34 -13.71
N HIS A 682 -8.68 -17.44 -12.43
CA HIS A 682 -8.07 -18.62 -11.84
C HIS A 682 -9.07 -19.29 -10.89
N HIS A 683 -9.24 -20.60 -10.99
CA HIS A 683 -9.89 -21.36 -9.93
C HIS A 683 -8.83 -21.72 -8.90
N THR A 684 -9.01 -21.26 -7.66
CA THR A 684 -8.12 -21.64 -6.55
C THR A 684 -8.91 -22.15 -5.36
N LEU A 685 -8.46 -23.29 -4.84
CA LEU A 685 -9.10 -24.03 -3.76
C LEU A 685 -8.13 -24.21 -2.58
N PRO A 686 -7.91 -23.17 -1.74
CA PRO A 686 -7.06 -23.29 -0.55
C PRO A 686 -7.52 -24.42 0.38
N ILE A 687 -6.57 -25.25 0.82
CA ILE A 687 -6.77 -26.06 2.01
C ILE A 687 -6.58 -25.15 3.23
N VAL A 688 -7.50 -25.19 4.18
CA VAL A 688 -7.51 -24.35 5.38
C VAL A 688 -7.54 -25.18 6.65
N VAL A 689 -6.96 -24.61 7.71
CA VAL A 689 -7.09 -25.07 9.09
C VAL A 689 -7.32 -23.87 10.02
N ASN A 690 -7.69 -24.16 11.26
CA ASN A 690 -7.73 -23.17 12.32
C ASN A 690 -6.34 -22.53 12.55
N PRO A 691 -6.22 -21.22 12.85
CA PRO A 691 -4.95 -20.60 13.22
C PRO A 691 -4.21 -21.26 14.39
N GLN A 692 -4.93 -21.91 15.32
CA GLN A 692 -4.36 -22.66 16.44
C GLN A 692 -3.77 -24.03 16.06
N ASN A 693 -3.98 -24.49 14.82
CA ASN A 693 -3.27 -25.64 14.25
C ASN A 693 -1.88 -25.18 13.79
N THR A 694 -0.86 -25.41 14.62
CA THR A 694 0.50 -24.91 14.41
C THR A 694 1.44 -25.90 13.71
N TRP A 695 1.02 -27.16 13.57
CA TRP A 695 1.82 -28.25 13.00
C TRP A 695 1.63 -28.41 11.49
N LEU A 696 0.40 -28.27 10.97
CA LEU A 696 0.08 -28.48 9.56
C LEU A 696 0.44 -27.27 8.69
N ARG A 697 1.74 -26.92 8.63
CA ARG A 697 2.21 -25.76 7.86
C ARG A 697 2.13 -26.02 6.35
N CYS A 698 2.82 -27.07 5.90
CA CYS A 698 2.98 -27.43 4.49
C CYS A 698 2.62 -28.90 4.23
N LEU A 699 2.03 -29.16 3.06
CA LEU A 699 1.67 -30.49 2.58
C LEU A 699 2.27 -30.74 1.19
N SER A 700 3.01 -31.83 1.03
CA SER A 700 3.31 -32.36 -0.30
C SER A 700 2.04 -32.88 -0.98
N LEU A 701 1.99 -32.87 -2.33
CA LEU A 701 0.84 -33.42 -3.08
C LEU A 701 0.52 -34.87 -2.68
N LYS A 702 1.55 -35.67 -2.35
CA LYS A 702 1.39 -37.03 -1.82
C LYS A 702 0.59 -37.04 -0.50
N GLN A 703 0.87 -36.12 0.42
CA GLN A 703 0.12 -36.01 1.67
C GLN A 703 -1.29 -35.46 1.41
N VAL A 704 -1.48 -34.52 0.49
CA VAL A 704 -2.84 -34.07 0.09
C VAL A 704 -3.68 -35.25 -0.42
N LYS A 705 -3.15 -36.03 -1.37
CA LYS A 705 -3.81 -37.26 -1.87
C LYS A 705 -4.05 -38.29 -0.75
N GLN A 706 -3.11 -38.45 0.19
CA GLN A 706 -3.25 -39.34 1.36
C GLN A 706 -4.33 -38.86 2.34
N ILE A 707 -4.49 -37.56 2.55
CA ILE A 707 -5.47 -36.97 3.46
C ILE A 707 -6.89 -37.08 2.88
N TRP A 708 -7.07 -36.71 1.61
CA TRP A 708 -8.39 -36.45 1.02
C TRP A 708 -8.91 -37.52 0.04
N GLY A 709 -8.04 -38.40 -0.49
CA GLY A 709 -8.43 -39.43 -1.46
C GLY A 709 -9.51 -40.38 -0.95
N ALA A 710 -10.36 -40.88 -1.85
CA ALA A 710 -11.55 -41.68 -1.53
C ALA A 710 -11.31 -42.82 -0.54
N ASP A 711 -10.21 -43.55 -0.73
CA ASP A 711 -9.84 -44.75 0.03
C ASP A 711 -8.96 -44.44 1.27
N SER A 712 -8.92 -43.18 1.71
CA SER A 712 -8.09 -42.74 2.85
C SER A 712 -8.58 -43.28 4.19
N SER A 713 -7.68 -43.96 4.90
CA SER A 713 -7.84 -44.37 6.31
C SER A 713 -7.36 -43.31 7.30
N VAL A 714 -6.87 -42.15 6.84
CA VAL A 714 -6.39 -41.07 7.72
C VAL A 714 -7.54 -40.50 8.53
N THR A 715 -7.37 -40.50 9.85
CA THR A 715 -8.33 -40.06 10.86
C THR A 715 -7.68 -39.27 12.01
N ARG A 716 -6.34 -39.31 12.12
CA ARG A 716 -5.54 -38.64 13.16
C ARG A 716 -4.30 -37.98 12.56
N TRP A 717 -3.85 -36.86 13.12
CA TRP A 717 -2.77 -36.06 12.53
C TRP A 717 -1.44 -36.80 12.43
N ASN A 718 -1.07 -37.57 13.47
CA ASN A 718 0.12 -38.43 13.51
C ASN A 718 0.21 -39.51 12.40
N GLN A 719 -0.86 -39.75 11.64
CA GLN A 719 -0.90 -40.68 10.49
C GLN A 719 -0.43 -40.00 9.19
N ILE A 720 -0.38 -38.66 9.14
CA ILE A 720 0.13 -37.86 8.01
C ILE A 720 1.64 -37.67 8.15
N ASP A 721 2.08 -37.29 9.35
CA ASP A 721 3.48 -37.21 9.76
C ASP A 721 3.59 -37.58 11.24
N ARG A 722 4.60 -38.37 11.63
CA ARG A 722 4.76 -38.86 13.01
C ARG A 722 5.13 -37.78 14.03
N SER A 723 5.52 -36.59 13.59
CA SER A 723 5.76 -35.42 14.43
C SER A 723 4.48 -34.66 14.81
N PHE A 724 3.37 -34.92 14.12
CA PHE A 724 2.07 -34.31 14.41
C PHE A 724 1.38 -34.98 15.62
N PRO A 725 0.48 -34.28 16.33
CA PRO A 725 -0.16 -34.82 17.53
C PRO A 725 -1.04 -36.06 17.26
N ASP A 726 -1.25 -36.88 18.29
CA ASP A 726 -2.26 -37.96 18.28
C ASP A 726 -3.67 -37.42 18.55
N GLU A 727 -4.03 -36.35 17.86
CA GLU A 727 -5.35 -35.72 17.87
C GLU A 727 -6.16 -36.19 16.64
N PRO A 728 -7.50 -36.31 16.74
CA PRO A 728 -8.36 -36.62 15.60
C PRO A 728 -8.42 -35.46 14.59
N ILE A 729 -8.84 -35.76 13.36
CA ILE A 729 -9.08 -34.77 12.31
C ILE A 729 -10.58 -34.66 12.02
N ALA A 730 -11.12 -33.45 12.08
CA ALA A 730 -12.46 -33.15 11.58
C ALA A 730 -12.37 -32.70 10.10
N PHE A 731 -13.00 -33.44 9.19
CA PHE A 731 -12.98 -33.12 7.76
C PHE A 731 -14.26 -32.37 7.36
N VAL A 732 -14.12 -31.17 6.82
CA VAL A 732 -15.21 -30.30 6.40
C VAL A 732 -15.00 -29.87 4.94
N GLY A 733 -16.05 -29.67 4.16
CA GLY A 733 -15.93 -29.21 2.77
C GLY A 733 -17.27 -28.85 2.12
N PRO A 734 -17.25 -28.27 0.90
CA PRO A 734 -18.44 -27.98 0.12
C PRO A 734 -19.21 -29.26 -0.29
N PRO A 735 -20.47 -29.18 -0.76
CA PRO A 735 -21.23 -30.35 -1.19
C PRO A 735 -20.52 -31.09 -2.33
N ARG A 736 -20.59 -32.43 -2.38
CA ARG A 736 -19.85 -33.25 -3.37
C ARG A 736 -20.17 -32.93 -4.83
N ASN A 737 -21.38 -32.44 -5.09
CA ASN A 737 -21.90 -32.03 -6.40
C ASN A 737 -21.75 -30.51 -6.63
N SER A 738 -20.82 -29.86 -5.93
CA SER A 738 -20.38 -28.49 -6.22
C SER A 738 -19.16 -28.53 -7.11
N VAL A 739 -19.01 -27.52 -7.97
CA VAL A 739 -17.83 -27.34 -8.82
C VAL A 739 -16.54 -27.36 -8.00
N GLN A 740 -16.53 -26.73 -6.82
CA GLN A 740 -15.39 -26.70 -5.91
C GLN A 740 -14.99 -28.10 -5.43
N ALA A 741 -15.96 -28.95 -5.05
CA ALA A 741 -15.69 -30.34 -4.68
C ALA A 741 -15.23 -31.17 -5.87
N GLU A 742 -15.91 -31.09 -7.01
CA GLU A 742 -15.60 -31.88 -8.21
C GLU A 742 -14.20 -31.56 -8.76
N VAL A 743 -13.82 -30.28 -8.78
CA VAL A 743 -12.48 -29.82 -9.22
C VAL A 743 -11.39 -30.17 -8.22
N PHE A 744 -11.66 -30.05 -6.91
CA PHE A 744 -10.73 -30.49 -5.87
C PHE A 744 -10.45 -31.99 -6.03
N ASN A 745 -11.51 -32.80 -6.11
CA ASN A 745 -11.44 -34.25 -6.26
C ASN A 745 -10.72 -34.66 -7.56
N ALA A 746 -11.03 -34.04 -8.70
CA ALA A 746 -10.35 -34.33 -9.97
C ALA A 746 -8.84 -34.08 -9.85
N THR A 747 -8.46 -32.98 -9.19
CA THR A 747 -7.07 -32.59 -8.94
C THR A 747 -6.31 -33.57 -8.02
N ILE A 748 -6.98 -34.22 -7.06
CA ILE A 748 -6.33 -35.12 -6.08
C ILE A 748 -6.53 -36.62 -6.33
N SER A 749 -7.65 -37.03 -6.91
CA SER A 749 -8.06 -38.44 -7.05
C SER A 749 -8.08 -38.90 -8.51
N ASP A 750 -7.72 -38.02 -9.43
CA ASP A 750 -7.73 -38.23 -10.88
C ASP A 750 -9.16 -38.56 -11.41
N ALA A 751 -10.19 -38.22 -10.62
CA ALA A 751 -11.63 -38.35 -10.89
C ALA A 751 -12.45 -37.43 -9.96
N SER A 752 -13.49 -36.77 -10.48
CA SER A 752 -14.26 -35.73 -9.77
C SER A 752 -15.23 -36.23 -8.68
N ASP A 753 -15.69 -37.47 -8.77
CA ASP A 753 -16.60 -38.10 -7.81
C ASP A 753 -15.88 -38.77 -6.61
N ARG A 754 -14.57 -39.00 -6.73
CA ARG A 754 -13.77 -39.76 -5.76
C ARG A 754 -13.20 -38.89 -4.64
N SER A 755 -13.89 -38.86 -3.51
CA SER A 755 -13.45 -38.14 -2.29
C SER A 755 -13.76 -38.90 -1.01
N ARG A 756 -12.89 -38.78 0.02
CA ARG A 756 -13.09 -39.40 1.34
C ARG A 756 -14.45 -39.01 1.96
N ALA A 757 -14.88 -39.68 3.04
CA ALA A 757 -15.97 -39.16 3.86
C ALA A 757 -15.55 -37.87 4.60
N TYR A 758 -16.40 -36.83 4.53
CA TYR A 758 -16.26 -35.53 5.21
C TYR A 758 -17.65 -34.86 5.42
N ARG A 759 -17.74 -33.90 6.34
CA ARG A 759 -18.94 -33.11 6.64
C ARG A 759 -19.17 -32.07 5.55
N GLN A 760 -20.31 -32.15 4.86
CA GLN A 760 -20.70 -31.23 3.80
C GLN A 760 -21.48 -30.04 4.36
N VAL A 761 -21.04 -28.83 4.04
CA VAL A 761 -21.64 -27.53 4.38
C VAL A 761 -21.42 -26.57 3.20
N ASP A 762 -21.98 -25.37 3.21
CA ASP A 762 -21.66 -24.33 2.21
C ASP A 762 -20.27 -23.72 2.44
N LEU A 763 -19.77 -22.91 1.50
CA LEU A 763 -18.39 -22.38 1.52
C LEU A 763 -18.11 -21.52 2.77
N SER A 764 -19.08 -20.68 3.16
CA SER A 764 -19.04 -19.94 4.44
C SER A 764 -19.22 -20.84 5.66
N GLY A 765 -19.94 -21.96 5.54
CA GLY A 765 -20.00 -23.01 6.54
C GLY A 765 -18.65 -23.69 6.78
N VAL A 766 -17.89 -24.02 5.73
CA VAL A 766 -16.53 -24.59 5.85
C VAL A 766 -15.64 -23.62 6.61
N ALA A 767 -15.67 -22.35 6.21
CA ALA A 767 -14.89 -21.28 6.82
C ALA A 767 -15.25 -21.06 8.31
N ASN A 768 -16.53 -21.11 8.67
CA ASN A 768 -16.95 -20.99 10.08
C ASN A 768 -16.61 -22.23 10.91
N ASP A 769 -16.87 -23.45 10.43
CA ASP A 769 -16.55 -24.70 11.15
C ASP A 769 -15.04 -24.81 11.42
N VAL A 770 -14.19 -24.48 10.43
CA VAL A 770 -12.73 -24.50 10.59
C VAL A 770 -12.22 -23.36 11.50
N ALA A 771 -12.86 -22.18 11.47
CA ALA A 771 -12.49 -21.07 12.35
C ALA A 771 -12.78 -21.34 13.85
N VAL A 772 -13.62 -22.33 14.19
CA VAL A 772 -13.95 -22.67 15.60
C VAL A 772 -13.32 -23.99 16.09
N ASP A 773 -13.06 -24.97 15.22
CA ASP A 773 -12.45 -26.25 15.61
C ASP A 773 -10.95 -26.31 15.24
N ARG A 774 -10.08 -26.32 16.25
CA ARG A 774 -8.62 -26.51 16.13
C ARG A 774 -8.24 -27.81 15.40
N SER A 775 -9.11 -28.82 15.47
CA SER A 775 -8.96 -30.15 14.88
C SER A 775 -9.42 -30.22 13.42
N ALA A 776 -10.04 -29.16 12.90
CA ALA A 776 -10.66 -29.18 11.58
C ALA A 776 -9.68 -28.84 10.44
N ILE A 777 -9.89 -29.53 9.32
CA ILE A 777 -9.32 -29.24 8.01
C ILE A 777 -10.45 -29.14 7.00
N GLY A 778 -10.34 -28.17 6.10
CA GLY A 778 -11.29 -28.02 5.00
C GLY A 778 -10.65 -27.49 3.74
N PHE A 779 -11.47 -27.36 2.70
CA PHE A 779 -11.13 -26.66 1.46
C PHE A 779 -12.35 -25.86 1.01
N LEU A 780 -12.11 -24.69 0.42
CA LEU A 780 -13.12 -23.76 -0.10
C LEU A 780 -12.49 -22.91 -1.21
N ASP A 781 -13.24 -21.99 -1.80
CA ASP A 781 -12.74 -21.01 -2.77
C ASP A 781 -11.84 -19.94 -2.11
N TYR A 782 -10.92 -19.37 -2.89
CA TYR A 782 -10.04 -18.31 -2.40
C TYR A 782 -10.77 -17.02 -1.95
N PRO A 783 -11.78 -16.48 -2.67
CA PRO A 783 -12.49 -15.27 -2.21
C PRO A 783 -13.14 -15.41 -0.82
N THR A 784 -13.74 -16.56 -0.51
CA THR A 784 -14.29 -16.83 0.84
C THR A 784 -13.18 -16.99 1.89
N PHE A 785 -12.02 -17.56 1.54
CA PHE A 785 -10.85 -17.59 2.43
C PHE A 785 -10.30 -16.19 2.72
N GLU A 786 -10.12 -15.36 1.69
CA GLU A 786 -9.68 -13.96 1.80
C GLU A 786 -10.64 -13.12 2.66
N THR A 787 -11.95 -13.32 2.48
CA THR A 787 -13.02 -12.67 3.27
C THR A 787 -12.97 -13.01 4.76
N PHE A 788 -12.50 -14.21 5.13
CA PHE A 788 -12.36 -14.62 6.53
C PHE A 788 -11.04 -14.21 7.18
N GLY A 789 -10.01 -13.92 6.37
CA GLY A 789 -8.72 -13.40 6.82
C GLY A 789 -8.08 -14.20 7.96
N GLU A 790 -7.60 -13.51 8.99
CA GLU A 790 -6.90 -14.10 10.15
C GLU A 790 -7.70 -15.13 10.95
N ARG A 791 -9.02 -15.28 10.71
CA ARG A 791 -9.84 -16.35 11.31
C ARG A 791 -9.51 -17.74 10.77
N LEU A 792 -8.82 -17.82 9.62
CA LEU A 792 -8.37 -19.04 8.99
C LEU A 792 -6.86 -19.00 8.75
N ARG A 793 -6.23 -20.17 8.67
CA ARG A 793 -4.86 -20.30 8.15
C ARG A 793 -4.86 -21.20 6.93
N GLY A 794 -4.44 -20.66 5.80
CA GLY A 794 -4.14 -21.43 4.60
C GLY A 794 -2.98 -22.41 4.86
N VAL A 795 -3.06 -23.59 4.24
CA VAL A 795 -2.01 -24.61 4.28
C VAL A 795 -1.15 -24.47 3.02
N GLU A 796 0.17 -24.43 3.21
CA GLU A 796 1.13 -24.37 2.11
C GLU A 796 1.13 -25.69 1.34
N ILE A 797 1.31 -25.61 0.01
CA ILE A 797 1.36 -26.78 -0.88
C ILE A 797 2.76 -26.89 -1.45
N ASN A 798 3.31 -28.11 -1.44
CA ASN A 798 4.58 -28.42 -2.08
C ASN A 798 4.37 -29.33 -3.29
N ASN A 799 4.56 -28.73 -4.46
CA ASN A 799 4.48 -29.33 -5.80
C ASN A 799 5.80 -30.02 -6.23
N GLY A 800 6.90 -29.79 -5.52
CA GLY A 800 8.27 -30.18 -5.86
C GLY A 800 9.28 -29.02 -5.77
N GLU A 801 8.83 -27.77 -5.82
CA GLU A 801 9.69 -26.58 -5.93
C GLU A 801 9.80 -25.77 -4.62
N GLY A 802 9.04 -26.14 -3.59
CA GLY A 802 8.99 -25.44 -2.30
C GLY A 802 7.59 -25.45 -1.70
N CYS A 803 7.41 -24.89 -0.51
CA CYS A 803 6.10 -24.74 0.13
C CYS A 803 5.49 -23.39 -0.24
N VAL A 804 4.39 -23.40 -1.02
CA VAL A 804 3.70 -22.20 -1.49
C VAL A 804 2.42 -21.99 -0.69
N ALA A 805 2.29 -20.86 0.01
CA ALA A 805 1.06 -20.47 0.71
C ALA A 805 -0.01 -19.96 -0.27
N PRO A 806 -1.32 -20.10 0.02
CA PRO A 806 -2.39 -19.53 -0.80
C PRO A 806 -2.51 -18.02 -0.53
N THR A 807 -1.56 -17.24 -1.03
CA THR A 807 -1.57 -15.76 -0.98
C THR A 807 -2.12 -15.19 -2.28
N GLN A 808 -2.61 -13.95 -2.26
CA GLN A 808 -3.17 -13.28 -3.44
C GLN A 808 -2.26 -13.34 -4.68
N VAL A 809 -0.94 -13.21 -4.51
CA VAL A 809 0.03 -13.42 -5.60
C VAL A 809 0.18 -14.88 -5.99
N ALA A 810 0.29 -15.84 -5.07
CA ALA A 810 0.43 -17.26 -5.41
C ALA A 810 -0.80 -17.82 -6.16
N VAL A 811 -1.99 -17.32 -5.81
CA VAL A 811 -3.25 -17.68 -6.49
C VAL A 811 -3.45 -16.87 -7.78
N GLY A 812 -3.01 -15.61 -7.83
CA GLY A 812 -3.07 -14.77 -9.04
C GLY A 812 -2.06 -15.14 -10.12
N THR A 813 -0.93 -15.76 -9.76
CA THR A 813 0.15 -16.15 -10.69
C THR A 813 0.17 -17.65 -11.04
N GLY A 814 -0.65 -18.48 -10.38
CA GLY A 814 -0.68 -19.92 -10.64
C GLY A 814 0.43 -20.71 -9.94
N LEU A 815 1.06 -20.16 -8.89
CA LEU A 815 2.11 -20.85 -8.13
C LEU A 815 1.56 -21.85 -7.10
N TYR A 816 0.30 -21.71 -6.67
CA TYR A 816 -0.36 -22.66 -5.75
C TYR A 816 -0.85 -23.96 -6.46
N LEU A 817 -0.06 -24.48 -7.39
CA LEU A 817 -0.38 -25.67 -8.18
C LEU A 817 -0.37 -26.96 -7.33
N PRO A 818 -1.25 -27.95 -7.64
CA PRO A 818 -2.27 -27.94 -8.68
C PRO A 818 -3.62 -27.37 -8.23
N LEU A 819 -3.72 -26.88 -6.98
CA LEU A 819 -4.96 -26.35 -6.39
C LEU A 819 -5.32 -24.93 -6.86
N CYS A 820 -4.47 -24.30 -7.66
CA CYS A 820 -4.73 -23.10 -8.44
C CYS A 820 -4.49 -23.42 -9.93
N LYS A 821 -5.45 -23.10 -10.81
CA LYS A 821 -5.31 -23.26 -12.26
C LYS A 821 -6.02 -22.15 -13.06
N PRO A 822 -5.54 -21.81 -14.28
CA PRO A 822 -6.20 -20.85 -15.15
C PRO A 822 -7.47 -21.42 -15.79
N LEU A 823 -8.44 -20.53 -16.01
CA LEU A 823 -9.71 -20.77 -16.68
C LEU A 823 -9.84 -19.84 -17.90
N PHE A 824 -10.42 -20.34 -18.98
CA PHE A 824 -10.42 -19.70 -20.28
C PHE A 824 -11.81 -19.63 -20.91
N VAL A 825 -12.04 -18.59 -21.71
CA VAL A 825 -13.13 -18.52 -22.68
C VAL A 825 -12.49 -18.41 -24.06
N TYR A 826 -12.87 -19.31 -24.96
CA TYR A 826 -12.45 -19.31 -26.35
C TYR A 826 -13.55 -18.76 -27.26
N ALA A 827 -13.18 -18.05 -28.32
CA ALA A 827 -14.11 -17.52 -29.31
C ALA A 827 -13.68 -17.90 -30.73
N ARG A 828 -14.64 -18.17 -31.62
CA ARG A 828 -14.34 -18.40 -33.05
C ARG A 828 -14.16 -17.04 -33.75
N THR A 829 -13.11 -16.89 -34.56
CA THR A 829 -12.68 -15.58 -35.08
C THR A 829 -13.62 -14.96 -36.13
N ASP A 830 -14.50 -15.77 -36.73
CA ASP A 830 -15.64 -15.33 -37.56
C ASP A 830 -16.83 -14.90 -36.69
N ALA A 831 -17.11 -15.59 -35.57
CA ALA A 831 -18.14 -15.21 -34.61
C ALA A 831 -17.84 -13.83 -33.99
N LEU A 832 -16.58 -13.48 -33.79
CA LEU A 832 -16.15 -12.12 -33.39
C LEU A 832 -16.44 -11.02 -34.44
N ARG A 833 -16.93 -11.36 -35.64
CA ARG A 833 -17.46 -10.40 -36.61
C ARG A 833 -18.96 -10.13 -36.45
N GLN A 834 -19.63 -10.87 -35.57
CA GLN A 834 -21.03 -10.64 -35.22
C GLN A 834 -21.09 -9.59 -34.10
N PRO A 835 -21.86 -8.49 -34.24
CA PRO A 835 -21.95 -7.44 -33.23
C PRO A 835 -22.32 -7.92 -31.82
N ALA A 836 -23.26 -8.85 -31.70
CA ALA A 836 -23.68 -9.42 -30.42
C ALA A 836 -22.51 -10.09 -29.69
N THR A 837 -21.84 -11.04 -30.34
CA THR A 837 -20.70 -11.79 -29.78
C THR A 837 -19.53 -10.87 -29.45
N ALA A 838 -19.25 -9.88 -30.31
CA ALA A 838 -18.22 -8.87 -30.06
C ALA A 838 -18.55 -7.97 -28.86
N ALA A 839 -19.81 -7.59 -28.66
CA ALA A 839 -20.26 -6.78 -27.54
C ALA A 839 -20.27 -7.56 -26.21
N PHE A 840 -20.79 -8.79 -26.21
CA PHE A 840 -20.82 -9.64 -25.02
C PHE A 840 -19.41 -9.98 -24.53
N LEU A 841 -18.52 -10.43 -25.41
CA LEU A 841 -17.16 -10.79 -25.01
C LEU A 841 -16.33 -9.56 -24.64
N ARG A 842 -16.59 -8.39 -25.22
CA ARG A 842 -15.97 -7.13 -24.77
C ARG A 842 -16.39 -6.82 -23.33
N TYR A 843 -17.69 -6.82 -23.07
CA TYR A 843 -18.22 -6.58 -21.73
C TYR A 843 -17.67 -7.58 -20.70
N PHE A 844 -17.63 -8.88 -21.05
CA PHE A 844 -17.08 -9.94 -20.20
C PHE A 844 -15.62 -9.64 -19.85
N LEU A 845 -14.76 -9.38 -20.83
CA LEU A 845 -13.33 -9.14 -20.58
C LEU A 845 -13.08 -7.82 -19.83
N GLU A 846 -13.76 -6.73 -20.19
CA GLU A 846 -13.65 -5.42 -19.52
C GLU A 846 -14.10 -5.47 -18.04
N ASN A 847 -15.14 -6.26 -17.73
CA ASN A 847 -15.67 -6.42 -16.37
C ASN A 847 -15.14 -7.68 -15.68
N GLY A 848 -14.16 -8.38 -16.28
CA GLY A 848 -13.72 -9.72 -15.88
C GLY A 848 -13.29 -9.83 -14.42
N ARG A 849 -12.68 -8.76 -13.87
CA ARG A 849 -12.29 -8.71 -12.45
C ARG A 849 -13.48 -8.78 -11.49
N LYS A 850 -14.59 -8.12 -11.82
CA LYS A 850 -15.84 -8.17 -11.04
C LYS A 850 -16.56 -9.50 -11.26
N ILE A 851 -16.72 -9.90 -12.52
CA ILE A 851 -17.42 -11.13 -12.92
C ILE A 851 -16.77 -12.37 -12.28
N ALA A 852 -15.44 -12.46 -12.25
CA ALA A 852 -14.74 -13.56 -11.59
C ALA A 852 -14.98 -13.57 -10.08
N PHE A 853 -14.86 -12.41 -9.41
CA PHE A 853 -15.08 -12.30 -7.96
C PHE A 853 -16.51 -12.67 -7.56
N ASP A 854 -17.52 -12.12 -8.25
CA ASP A 854 -18.94 -12.40 -7.98
C ASP A 854 -19.36 -13.83 -8.35
N ALA A 855 -18.56 -14.53 -9.18
CA ALA A 855 -18.69 -15.96 -9.45
C ALA A 855 -17.89 -16.85 -8.49
N HIS A 856 -17.24 -16.30 -7.45
CA HIS A 856 -16.35 -16.97 -6.49
C HIS A 856 -15.04 -17.54 -7.07
N TYR A 857 -14.45 -16.84 -8.06
CA TYR A 857 -13.15 -17.14 -8.65
C TYR A 857 -12.11 -16.04 -8.38
N VAL A 858 -10.83 -16.39 -8.52
CA VAL A 858 -9.73 -15.41 -8.45
C VAL A 858 -9.69 -14.66 -9.79
N PRO A 859 -9.76 -13.32 -9.80
CA PRO A 859 -9.68 -12.56 -11.04
C PRO A 859 -8.27 -12.59 -11.65
N ARG A 860 -8.17 -12.24 -12.94
CA ARG A 860 -6.87 -11.97 -13.58
C ARG A 860 -6.38 -10.55 -13.26
N SER A 861 -5.07 -10.32 -13.45
CA SER A 861 -4.46 -9.01 -13.26
C SER A 861 -5.01 -7.97 -14.26
N ASP A 862 -4.91 -6.69 -13.89
CA ASP A 862 -5.27 -5.57 -14.79
C ASP A 862 -4.48 -5.65 -16.13
N ASP A 863 -3.26 -6.21 -16.12
CA ASP A 863 -2.45 -6.47 -17.31
C ASP A 863 -3.05 -7.58 -18.19
N THR A 864 -3.34 -8.77 -17.66
CA THR A 864 -3.96 -9.87 -18.44
C THR A 864 -5.35 -9.49 -18.96
N VAL A 865 -6.12 -8.72 -18.17
CA VAL A 865 -7.38 -8.11 -18.63
C VAL A 865 -7.12 -7.13 -19.78
N GLY A 866 -6.13 -6.24 -19.66
CA GLY A 866 -5.73 -5.30 -20.70
C GLY A 866 -5.26 -5.98 -21.99
N GLU A 867 -4.46 -7.03 -21.90
CA GLU A 867 -4.03 -7.85 -23.04
C GLU A 867 -5.20 -8.55 -23.72
N ASN A 868 -6.10 -9.15 -22.94
CA ASN A 868 -7.32 -9.79 -23.43
C ASN A 868 -8.21 -8.79 -24.20
N VAL A 869 -8.48 -7.62 -23.62
CA VAL A 869 -9.28 -6.56 -24.26
C VAL A 869 -8.58 -6.05 -25.53
N ALA A 870 -7.30 -5.69 -25.47
CA ALA A 870 -6.55 -5.20 -26.63
C ALA A 870 -6.39 -6.26 -27.74
N ARG A 871 -6.42 -7.56 -27.39
CA ARG A 871 -6.48 -8.69 -28.34
C ARG A 871 -7.86 -8.78 -28.99
N LEU A 872 -8.94 -8.60 -28.23
CA LEU A 872 -10.30 -8.60 -28.74
C LEU A 872 -10.57 -7.38 -29.65
N GLU A 873 -10.10 -6.19 -29.31
CA GLU A 873 -10.25 -4.97 -30.14
C GLU A 873 -9.66 -5.15 -31.54
N LYS A 874 -8.45 -5.69 -31.63
CA LYS A 874 -7.77 -6.00 -32.91
C LYS A 874 -8.58 -7.00 -33.76
N LEU A 875 -9.29 -7.93 -33.12
CA LEU A 875 -10.14 -8.92 -33.80
C LEU A 875 -11.54 -8.38 -34.15
N THR A 876 -12.07 -7.44 -33.36
CA THR A 876 -13.40 -6.83 -33.53
C THR A 876 -13.37 -5.48 -34.27
N THR A 877 -12.20 -5.02 -34.70
CA THR A 877 -12.02 -3.78 -35.49
C THR A 877 -12.92 -3.81 -36.73
N GLY A 878 -13.76 -2.78 -36.88
CA GLY A 878 -14.72 -2.63 -37.99
C GLY A 878 -16.08 -3.30 -37.78
N VAL A 879 -16.33 -3.93 -36.62
CA VAL A 879 -17.65 -4.48 -36.26
C VAL A 879 -18.55 -3.36 -35.74
N GLY A 880 -19.77 -3.24 -36.29
CA GLY A 880 -20.76 -2.24 -35.89
C GLY A 880 -21.45 -2.53 -34.55
N PRO A 881 -22.33 -1.62 -34.09
CA PRO A 881 -23.13 -1.84 -32.88
C PRO A 881 -24.12 -3.00 -33.05
N VAL A 882 -24.61 -3.53 -31.93
CA VAL A 882 -25.63 -4.60 -31.91
C VAL A 882 -26.90 -4.09 -32.60
N PRO A 883 -27.44 -4.79 -33.62
CA PRO A 883 -28.74 -4.47 -34.21
C PRO A 883 -29.86 -4.47 -33.16
N ALA A 884 -30.75 -3.48 -33.23
CA ALA A 884 -31.87 -3.27 -32.30
C ALA A 884 -32.87 -4.45 -32.31
#